data_AF-A0A9B0TU68-F1
#
_entry.id   AF-A0A9B0TU68-F1
#
_cell.length_a   1.000
_cell.length_b   1.000
_cell.length_c   1.000
_cell.angle_alpha   90.00
_cell.angle_beta   90.00
_cell.angle_gamma   90.00
#
_symmetry.space_group_name_H-M   'P 1'
#
loop_
_entity.id
_entity.type
_entity.pdbx_description
1 polymer ?
#
loop_
_entity_poly.entity_id
_entity_poly.type
_entity_poly.pdbx_seq_one_letter_code
_entity_poly.pdbx_strand_id
1 'polypeptide(L)'
;MLMARDGTREDSHKLHKRWLRHQAFMAELAQNKEWLEKIEREGQQLMQEKPELAASVRKKLGEIRQCWAELESTTQAKARQLFEASKADQLVQSFAELDKKLLHMESQLQDVDPGGDLASVNSQLKKLQSMESQMEEWYREVGELQAQTAALPLEPASKELVGERQNAVGERLVRLLQPLQERRRLLLASKELHQVAHDLDDELAWVQDRLPVAMQTERGNGLQAVQQHMKKNQGLRREIQAHGPRLEEVLERAGMLASLRSPEAEAVRGGLEQLRGAWASLREAAERRQQTLDAAFQVEQYYFDMAEVEAWLGEQELLLMSEDKGKDEQSTLQLLKKHLQVEQGVENYEESIAQLSRQCRALLEMGHPDSEQISRRQSQVDRLYVVLKELGEERRVGLEQQYWLYQLSRQVDELEHWIAEKEVVAGSPELGQDFEHVTVLQEKFSEFANETGTAGRERLAAVNQMVDELIECGHTAAATMAEWKDGLNEAWAELLELMGTRAQLLAASRELHKFFSDARELQGQIEEKRRRLPRLTAPPEPRPSASSMQRTLRAFEHDLQLLVSQVRQLQEGAAQLRTVYAGEHADAIASREQEVLQDWKELLAACEDARLHVSSTADALRFHSQARDLLAWMDGIASQIGAADKPRCPHTPPWGFLLASLHLSTASLQ
;
A
#
# COMPACT_ATOMS: atom_id res chain seq x y z
N MET A 1 53.84 45.42 82.74
CA MET A 1 54.98 46.10 83.39
C MET A 1 55.78 46.81 82.31
N LEU A 2 56.26 48.02 82.66
CA LEU A 2 57.30 48.82 82.00
C LEU A 2 56.95 49.45 80.63
N MET A 3 56.22 50.56 80.74
CA MET A 3 56.20 51.65 79.78
C MET A 3 57.63 52.20 79.60
N ALA A 4 58.27 51.87 78.48
CA ALA A 4 59.44 52.60 77.99
C ALA A 4 58.95 53.97 77.48
N ARG A 5 58.79 54.93 78.41
CA ARG A 5 58.47 56.32 78.10
C ARG A 5 59.70 57.03 77.52
N ASP A 6 59.56 57.48 76.27
CA ASP A 6 59.92 58.82 75.74
C ASP A 6 61.32 59.43 76.00
N GLY A 7 62.33 58.68 76.45
CA GLY A 7 63.68 59.22 76.65
C GLY A 7 64.33 59.77 75.37
N THR A 8 64.13 59.11 74.22
CA THR A 8 64.71 59.54 72.93
C THR A 8 64.00 60.78 72.37
N ARG A 9 62.68 60.87 72.53
CA ARG A 9 61.87 61.97 71.99
C ARG A 9 62.14 63.29 72.71
N GLU A 10 62.38 63.23 74.02
CA GLU A 10 62.80 64.40 74.79
C GLU A 10 64.19 64.91 74.37
N ASP A 11 65.13 64.01 74.07
CA ASP A 11 66.49 64.38 73.68
C ASP A 11 66.57 64.93 72.25
N SER A 12 65.82 64.35 71.33
CA SER A 12 65.59 64.89 69.98
C SER A 12 64.95 66.28 69.99
N HIS A 13 63.92 66.47 70.81
CA HIS A 13 63.23 67.75 70.94
C HIS A 13 64.14 68.82 71.59
N LYS A 14 65.03 68.41 72.51
CA LYS A 14 66.11 69.28 73.01
C LYS A 14 67.09 69.63 71.89
N LEU A 15 67.47 68.68 71.02
CA LEU A 15 68.39 68.89 69.90
C LEU A 15 67.84 69.85 68.84
N HIS A 16 66.58 69.67 68.45
CA HIS A 16 65.88 70.58 67.54
C HIS A 16 65.71 71.99 68.11
N LYS A 17 65.36 72.11 69.41
CA LYS A 17 65.32 73.41 70.10
C LYS A 17 66.69 74.07 70.18
N ARG A 18 67.77 73.28 70.35
CA ARG A 18 69.15 73.80 70.33
C ARG A 18 69.52 74.31 68.94
N TRP A 19 69.13 73.62 67.87
CA TRP A 19 69.30 74.10 66.50
C TRP A 19 68.53 75.42 66.26
N LEU A 20 67.25 75.50 66.61
CA LEU A 20 66.44 76.72 66.46
C LEU A 20 67.00 77.90 67.26
N ARG A 21 67.46 77.66 68.50
CA ARG A 21 68.13 78.69 69.31
C ARG A 21 69.46 79.13 68.69
N HIS A 22 70.21 78.20 68.12
CA HIS A 22 71.47 78.51 67.42
C HIS A 22 71.23 79.23 66.10
N GLN A 23 70.13 78.94 65.40
CA GLN A 23 69.68 79.67 64.23
C GLN A 23 69.29 81.11 64.58
N ALA A 24 68.59 81.31 65.70
CA ALA A 24 68.30 82.64 66.22
C ALA A 24 69.58 83.39 66.62
N PHE A 25 70.52 82.71 67.30
CA PHE A 25 71.83 83.28 67.61
C PHE A 25 72.63 83.65 66.35
N MET A 26 72.57 82.85 65.29
CA MET A 26 73.19 83.18 64.00
C MET A 26 72.56 84.41 63.35
N ALA A 27 71.24 84.58 63.46
CA ALA A 27 70.55 85.76 62.97
C ALA A 27 70.92 87.02 63.79
N GLU A 28 71.07 86.89 65.11
CA GLU A 28 71.59 87.95 65.99
C GLU A 28 73.06 88.28 65.69
N LEU A 29 73.90 87.27 65.44
CA LEU A 29 75.31 87.44 65.04
C LEU A 29 75.42 88.19 63.71
N ALA A 30 74.53 87.88 62.75
CA ALA A 30 74.46 88.57 61.47
C ALA A 30 74.05 90.05 61.62
N GLN A 31 73.12 90.39 62.53
CA GLN A 31 72.79 91.78 62.86
C GLN A 31 73.95 92.51 63.55
N ASN A 32 74.68 91.84 64.44
CA ASN A 32 75.81 92.42 65.16
C ASN A 32 77.04 92.69 64.26
N LYS A 33 77.05 92.17 63.03
CA LYS A 33 78.09 92.48 62.04
C LYS A 33 78.14 93.97 61.71
N GLU A 34 77.00 94.66 61.71
CA GLU A 34 76.91 96.11 61.50
C GLU A 34 77.64 96.91 62.60
N TRP A 35 77.66 96.38 63.83
CA TRP A 35 78.39 96.99 64.94
C TRP A 35 79.90 96.86 64.78
N LEU A 36 80.38 95.74 64.24
CA LEU A 36 81.79 95.54 63.93
C LEU A 36 82.25 96.50 62.81
N GLU A 37 81.44 96.67 61.77
CA GLU A 37 81.68 97.66 60.71
C GLU A 37 81.67 99.11 61.23
N LYS A 38 80.90 99.40 62.28
CA LYS A 38 80.87 100.71 62.95
C LYS A 38 82.15 100.96 63.77
N ILE A 39 82.57 99.99 64.58
CA ILE A 39 83.83 100.07 65.35
C ILE A 39 85.05 100.14 64.43
N GLU A 40 85.02 99.46 63.29
CA GLU A 40 86.08 99.60 62.29
C GLU A 40 86.17 101.02 61.73
N ARG A 41 85.03 101.65 61.42
CA ARG A 41 84.99 103.05 60.96
C ARG A 41 85.45 104.02 62.04
N GLU A 42 84.97 103.87 63.27
CA GLU A 42 85.38 104.69 64.41
C GLU A 42 86.87 104.52 64.71
N GLY A 43 87.39 103.29 64.65
CA GLY A 43 88.81 103.00 64.85
C GLY A 43 89.69 103.53 63.70
N GLN A 44 89.21 103.52 62.45
CA GLN A 44 89.88 104.17 61.33
C GLN A 44 89.91 105.70 61.49
N GLN A 45 88.84 106.33 61.98
CA GLN A 45 88.82 107.76 62.32
C GLN A 45 89.78 108.09 63.46
N LEU A 46 89.79 107.28 64.53
CA LEU A 46 90.71 107.46 65.67
C LEU A 46 92.18 107.37 65.25
N MET A 47 92.49 106.52 64.26
CA MET A 47 93.82 106.41 63.67
C MET A 47 94.20 107.64 62.82
N GLN A 48 93.24 108.36 62.24
CA GLN A 48 93.49 109.60 61.50
C GLN A 48 93.67 110.79 62.44
N GLU A 49 92.86 110.87 63.50
CA GLU A 49 92.87 111.98 64.46
C GLU A 49 94.06 111.93 65.43
N LYS A 50 94.51 110.73 65.82
CA LYS A 50 95.62 110.53 66.77
C LYS A 50 96.61 109.47 66.25
N PRO A 51 97.54 109.87 65.35
CA PRO A 51 98.49 108.93 64.73
C PRO A 51 99.38 108.20 65.75
N GLU A 52 99.60 108.77 66.93
CA GLU A 52 100.41 108.20 68.02
C GLU A 52 99.77 106.96 68.65
N LEU A 53 98.44 106.84 68.58
CA LEU A 53 97.67 105.68 69.05
C LEU A 53 97.39 104.66 67.93
N ALA A 54 97.77 104.97 66.69
CA ALA A 54 97.35 104.19 65.52
C ALA A 54 97.89 102.75 65.54
N ALA A 55 99.11 102.52 66.06
CA ALA A 55 99.66 101.17 66.21
C ALA A 55 98.85 100.33 67.22
N SER A 56 98.42 100.95 68.33
CA SER A 56 97.60 100.30 69.36
C SER A 56 96.19 100.03 68.86
N VAL A 57 95.54 100.99 68.20
CA VAL A 57 94.19 100.84 67.63
C VAL A 57 94.17 99.79 66.53
N ARG A 58 95.17 99.78 65.64
CA ARG A 58 95.28 98.78 64.56
C ARG A 58 95.48 97.36 65.11
N LYS A 59 96.28 97.21 66.16
CA LYS A 59 96.41 95.93 66.88
C LYS A 59 95.06 95.50 67.48
N LYS A 60 94.33 96.40 68.12
CA LYS A 60 93.04 96.10 68.75
C LYS A 60 91.93 95.77 67.75
N LEU A 61 91.87 96.47 66.61
CA LEU A 61 90.96 96.11 65.51
C LEU A 61 91.32 94.76 64.87
N GLY A 62 92.61 94.44 64.75
CA GLY A 62 93.08 93.12 64.29
C GLY A 62 92.68 91.99 65.23
N GLU A 63 92.82 92.18 66.54
CA GLU A 63 92.35 91.24 67.56
C GLU A 63 90.82 91.05 67.46
N ILE A 64 90.04 92.13 67.29
CA ILE A 64 88.58 92.06 67.14
C ILE A 64 88.19 91.29 65.85
N ARG A 65 88.85 91.55 64.72
CA ARG A 65 88.60 90.82 63.46
C ARG A 65 88.90 89.34 63.59
N GLN A 66 90.01 88.99 64.23
CA GLN A 66 90.39 87.60 64.44
C GLN A 66 89.37 86.90 65.35
N CYS A 67 89.01 87.52 66.49
CA CYS A 67 87.98 86.99 67.38
C CYS A 67 86.62 86.85 66.67
N TRP A 68 86.24 87.79 65.80
CA TRP A 68 85.00 87.68 65.02
C TRP A 68 85.05 86.59 63.96
N ALA A 69 86.16 86.45 63.23
CA ALA A 69 86.33 85.39 62.24
C ALA A 69 86.35 84.01 62.90
N GLU A 70 87.00 83.87 64.06
CA GLU A 70 86.95 82.66 64.88
C GLU A 70 85.54 82.41 65.41
N LEU A 71 84.82 83.42 65.90
CA LEU A 71 83.43 83.30 66.34
C LEU A 71 82.48 82.93 65.18
N GLU A 72 82.59 83.57 64.02
CA GLU A 72 81.78 83.29 62.83
C GLU A 72 82.08 81.88 62.29
N SER A 73 83.36 81.50 62.20
CA SER A 73 83.77 80.16 61.76
C SER A 73 83.30 79.07 62.73
N THR A 74 83.51 79.25 64.04
CA THR A 74 83.06 78.29 65.05
C THR A 74 81.54 78.22 65.15
N THR A 75 80.84 79.34 64.99
CA THR A 75 79.37 79.38 65.01
C THR A 75 78.77 78.77 63.73
N GLN A 76 79.37 78.99 62.56
CA GLN A 76 78.99 78.32 61.30
C GLN A 76 79.30 76.82 61.32
N ALA A 77 80.45 76.41 61.85
CA ALA A 77 80.77 74.99 62.03
C ALA A 77 79.78 74.34 63.00
N LYS A 78 79.48 75.00 64.13
CA LYS A 78 78.47 74.52 65.08
C LYS A 78 77.07 74.50 64.47
N ALA A 79 76.75 75.44 63.58
CA ALA A 79 75.49 75.46 62.85
C ALA A 79 75.38 74.26 61.89
N ARG A 80 76.42 73.98 61.09
CA ARG A 80 76.45 72.80 60.20
C ARG A 80 76.28 71.51 61.01
N GLN A 81 77.03 71.34 62.09
CA GLN A 81 76.91 70.17 62.97
C GLN A 81 75.52 70.02 63.60
N LEU A 82 74.93 71.11 64.13
CA LEU A 82 73.59 71.05 64.73
C LEU A 82 72.49 70.83 63.68
N PHE A 83 72.65 71.36 62.47
CA PHE A 83 71.76 71.11 61.35
C PHE A 83 71.82 69.64 60.89
N GLU A 84 73.03 69.12 60.66
CA GLU A 84 73.28 67.74 60.27
C GLU A 84 72.79 66.77 61.35
N ALA A 85 73.06 67.03 62.62
CA ALA A 85 72.55 66.22 63.73
C ALA A 85 71.02 66.29 63.87
N SER A 86 70.40 67.46 63.69
CA SER A 86 68.94 67.59 63.70
C SER A 86 68.28 66.89 62.51
N LYS A 87 68.94 66.87 61.34
CA LYS A 87 68.45 66.16 60.15
C LYS A 87 68.64 64.65 60.25
N ALA A 88 69.77 64.20 60.79
CA ALA A 88 70.00 62.81 61.12
C ALA A 88 68.96 62.28 62.11
N ASP A 89 68.68 63.04 63.17
CA ASP A 89 67.67 62.70 64.18
C ASP A 89 66.26 62.63 63.56
N GLN A 90 65.92 63.56 62.65
CA GLN A 90 64.67 63.49 61.88
C GLN A 90 64.59 62.21 61.04
N LEU A 91 65.66 61.82 60.35
CA LEU A 91 65.71 60.56 59.58
C LEU A 91 65.58 59.33 60.48
N VAL A 92 66.27 59.30 61.62
CA VAL A 92 66.16 58.22 62.62
C VAL A 92 64.72 58.09 63.13
N GLN A 93 64.04 59.20 63.39
CA GLN A 93 62.63 59.20 63.80
C GLN A 93 61.71 58.67 62.69
N SER A 94 61.88 59.13 61.45
CA SER A 94 61.09 58.65 60.31
C SER A 94 61.28 57.14 60.08
N PHE A 95 62.53 56.64 60.10
CA PHE A 95 62.79 55.20 60.04
C PHE A 95 62.22 54.45 61.26
N ALA A 96 62.28 55.00 62.47
CA ALA A 96 61.70 54.38 63.66
C ALA A 96 60.16 54.35 63.65
N GLU A 97 59.51 55.34 63.04
CA GLU A 97 58.07 55.35 62.84
C GLU A 97 57.63 54.32 61.80
N LEU A 98 58.37 54.21 60.68
CA LEU A 98 58.19 53.12 59.71
C LEU A 98 58.41 51.75 60.36
N ASP A 99 59.46 51.60 61.16
CA ASP A 99 59.77 50.35 61.87
C ASP A 99 58.62 49.91 62.77
N LYS A 100 57.96 50.85 63.47
CA LYS A 100 56.75 50.59 64.27
C LYS A 100 55.55 50.18 63.42
N LYS A 101 55.31 50.83 62.28
CA LYS A 101 54.25 50.45 61.34
C LYS A 101 54.47 49.04 60.79
N LEU A 102 55.72 48.70 60.45
CA LEU A 102 56.11 47.36 60.01
C LEU A 102 55.91 46.29 61.08
N LEU A 103 56.26 46.58 62.34
CA LEU A 103 55.99 45.67 63.47
C LEU A 103 54.51 45.41 63.65
N HIS A 104 53.69 46.44 63.49
CA HIS A 104 52.25 46.30 63.58
C HIS A 104 51.72 45.38 62.48
N MET A 105 52.15 45.56 61.23
CA MET A 105 51.79 44.66 60.13
C MET A 105 52.31 43.23 60.36
N GLU A 106 53.54 43.07 60.84
CA GLU A 106 54.11 41.76 61.20
C GLU A 106 53.25 41.04 62.25
N SER A 107 52.75 41.76 63.25
CA SER A 107 51.86 41.19 64.28
C SER A 107 50.50 40.74 63.72
N GLN A 108 49.96 41.44 62.71
CA GLN A 108 48.70 41.06 62.05
C GLN A 108 48.85 39.85 61.12
N LEU A 109 50.08 39.51 60.73
CA LEU A 109 50.40 38.37 59.88
C LEU A 109 50.69 37.08 60.66
N GLN A 110 50.84 37.15 61.99
CA GLN A 110 51.09 35.97 62.83
C GLN A 110 49.85 35.05 62.97
N ASP A 111 48.64 35.59 62.82
CA ASP A 111 47.41 34.83 62.91
C ASP A 111 46.90 34.48 61.50
N VAL A 112 47.03 33.20 61.14
CA VAL A 112 46.62 32.64 59.85
C VAL A 112 45.31 31.88 60.06
N ASP A 113 44.20 32.61 60.06
CA ASP A 113 42.89 32.01 59.89
C ASP A 113 42.57 31.95 58.38
N PRO A 114 42.46 30.75 57.78
CA PRO A 114 42.11 30.59 56.36
C PRO A 114 40.66 30.98 56.02
N GLY A 115 39.84 31.36 57.01
CA GLY A 115 38.45 31.78 56.83
C GLY A 115 37.51 30.59 56.69
N GLY A 116 36.32 30.66 57.31
CA GLY A 116 35.36 29.55 57.34
C GLY A 116 34.36 29.49 56.19
N ASP A 117 34.21 30.57 55.41
CA ASP A 117 33.28 30.66 54.29
C ASP A 117 33.80 31.61 53.18
N LEU A 118 33.18 31.53 51.99
CA LEU A 118 33.57 32.32 50.82
C LEU A 118 33.53 33.84 51.09
N ALA A 119 32.57 34.30 51.90
CA ALA A 119 32.43 35.72 52.23
C ALA A 119 33.56 36.22 53.14
N SER A 120 33.94 35.43 54.14
CA SER A 120 35.06 35.66 55.05
C SER A 120 36.38 35.63 54.29
N VAL A 121 36.61 34.64 53.43
CA VAL A 121 37.84 34.54 52.62
C VAL A 121 37.97 35.72 51.66
N ASN A 122 36.90 36.12 50.97
CA ASN A 122 36.92 37.31 50.12
C ASN A 122 37.18 38.59 50.93
N SER A 123 36.64 38.69 52.13
CA SER A 123 36.90 39.82 53.04
C SER A 123 38.35 39.85 53.51
N GLN A 124 38.94 38.69 53.81
CA GLN A 124 40.35 38.55 54.19
C GLN A 124 41.29 38.83 53.01
N LEU A 125 40.97 38.39 51.79
CA LEU A 125 41.72 38.74 50.58
C LEU A 125 41.72 40.25 50.34
N LYS A 126 40.58 40.93 50.57
CA LYS A 126 40.50 42.39 50.46
C LYS A 126 41.34 43.09 51.54
N LYS A 127 41.36 42.57 52.76
CA LYS A 127 42.25 43.06 53.83
C LYS A 127 43.72 42.86 53.46
N LEU A 128 44.09 41.69 52.93
CA LEU A 128 45.45 41.38 52.48
C LEU A 128 45.87 42.33 51.34
N GLN A 129 45.00 42.56 50.36
CA GLN A 129 45.26 43.51 49.28
C GLN A 129 45.52 44.93 49.82
N SER A 130 44.76 45.37 50.83
CA SER A 130 45.02 46.65 51.49
C SER A 130 46.38 46.68 52.20
N MET A 131 46.81 45.57 52.81
CA MET A 131 48.13 45.46 53.45
C MET A 131 49.25 45.47 52.41
N GLU A 132 49.08 44.75 51.29
CA GLU A 132 50.03 44.75 50.16
C GLU A 132 50.18 46.16 49.58
N SER A 133 49.08 46.90 49.39
CA SER A 133 49.14 48.30 48.93
C SER A 133 49.85 49.23 49.94
N GLN A 134 49.56 49.08 51.24
CA GLN A 134 50.30 49.81 52.28
C GLN A 134 51.79 49.45 52.26
N MET A 135 52.11 48.19 51.94
CA MET A 135 53.49 47.74 51.89
C MET A 135 54.25 48.34 50.70
N GLU A 136 53.60 48.44 49.55
CA GLU A 136 54.13 49.17 48.39
C GLU A 136 54.36 50.66 48.68
N GLU A 137 53.44 51.29 49.41
CA GLU A 137 53.58 52.68 49.84
C GLU A 137 54.78 52.88 50.78
N TRP A 138 54.94 52.02 51.80
CA TRP A 138 56.09 52.11 52.71
C TRP A 138 57.41 51.76 52.01
N TYR A 139 57.40 50.86 51.01
CA TYR A 139 58.57 50.60 50.18
C TYR A 139 59.00 51.86 49.41
N ARG A 140 58.03 52.62 48.87
CA ARG A 140 58.29 53.92 48.22
C ARG A 140 58.82 54.95 49.22
N GLU A 141 58.20 55.05 50.40
CA GLU A 141 58.61 55.95 51.49
C GLU A 141 60.05 55.65 51.94
N VAL A 142 60.42 54.38 52.07
CA VAL A 142 61.80 53.97 52.37
C VAL A 142 62.75 54.38 51.25
N GLY A 143 62.38 54.19 49.97
CA GLY A 143 63.19 54.66 48.84
C GLY A 143 63.44 56.17 48.85
N GLU A 144 62.42 56.97 49.22
CA GLU A 144 62.54 58.42 49.38
C GLU A 144 63.47 58.80 50.56
N LEU A 145 63.31 58.15 51.72
CA LEU A 145 64.16 58.38 52.89
C LEU A 145 65.62 57.94 52.66
N GLN A 146 65.83 56.88 51.88
CA GLN A 146 67.16 56.43 51.45
C GLN A 146 67.83 57.47 50.54
N ALA A 147 67.08 58.02 49.57
CA ALA A 147 67.58 59.10 48.71
C ALA A 147 67.93 60.37 49.52
N GLN A 148 67.10 60.72 50.52
CA GLN A 148 67.37 61.84 51.44
C GLN A 148 68.62 61.59 52.31
N THR A 149 68.82 60.35 52.77
CA THR A 149 70.01 59.95 53.54
C THR A 149 71.28 60.04 52.70
N ALA A 150 71.22 59.64 51.42
CA ALA A 150 72.35 59.70 50.50
C ALA A 150 72.75 61.14 50.11
N ALA A 151 71.78 62.07 50.09
CA ALA A 151 72.00 63.47 49.70
C ALA A 151 72.62 64.35 50.80
N LEU A 152 72.59 63.91 52.07
CA LEU A 152 73.06 64.70 53.20
C LEU A 152 74.49 64.30 53.63
N PRO A 153 75.42 65.25 53.84
CA PRO A 153 76.70 64.98 54.47
C PRO A 153 76.48 64.79 55.98
N LEU A 154 76.48 63.54 56.43
CA LEU A 154 76.28 63.18 57.85
C LEU A 154 77.62 62.92 58.55
N GLU A 155 77.73 63.34 59.80
CA GLU A 155 78.83 62.90 60.69
C GLU A 155 78.87 61.36 60.81
N PRO A 156 80.05 60.74 60.99
CA PRO A 156 80.21 59.28 60.93
C PRO A 156 79.32 58.51 61.93
N ALA A 157 79.19 58.99 63.17
CA ALA A 157 78.33 58.37 64.18
C ALA A 157 76.83 58.48 63.82
N SER A 158 76.41 59.62 63.26
CA SER A 158 75.03 59.84 62.81
C SER A 158 74.70 59.00 61.57
N LYS A 159 75.67 58.82 60.67
CA LYS A 159 75.55 57.97 59.48
C LYS A 159 75.41 56.50 59.84
N GLU A 160 76.17 56.03 60.82
CA GLU A 160 76.07 54.66 61.34
C GLU A 160 74.68 54.41 61.96
N LEU A 161 74.21 55.30 62.83
CA LEU A 161 72.89 55.18 63.46
C LEU A 161 71.73 55.22 62.45
N VAL A 162 71.77 56.11 61.45
CA VAL A 162 70.76 56.13 60.37
C VAL A 162 70.86 54.86 59.53
N GLY A 163 72.07 54.38 59.24
CA GLY A 163 72.31 53.14 58.50
C GLY A 163 71.78 51.89 59.23
N GLU A 164 71.97 51.78 60.54
CA GLU A 164 71.40 50.70 61.36
C GLU A 164 69.87 50.68 61.27
N ARG A 165 69.23 51.85 61.37
CA ARG A 165 67.76 51.98 61.29
C ARG A 165 67.24 51.69 59.88
N GLN A 166 67.92 52.20 58.86
CA GLN A 166 67.62 51.92 57.45
C GLN A 166 67.71 50.42 57.15
N ASN A 167 68.77 49.75 57.61
CA ASN A 167 68.96 48.32 57.43
C ASN A 167 67.89 47.52 58.18
N ALA A 168 67.58 47.88 59.43
CA ALA A 168 66.52 47.21 60.20
C ALA A 168 65.15 47.30 59.51
N VAL A 169 64.79 48.47 58.99
CA VAL A 169 63.55 48.67 58.21
C VAL A 169 63.58 47.88 56.90
N GLY A 170 64.70 47.91 56.17
CA GLY A 170 64.87 47.18 54.90
C GLY A 170 64.83 45.65 55.06
N GLU A 171 65.49 45.11 56.08
CA GLU A 171 65.45 43.68 56.42
C GLU A 171 64.04 43.24 56.80
N ARG A 172 63.31 44.07 57.59
CA ARG A 172 61.93 43.76 57.96
C ARG A 172 60.99 43.80 56.75
N LEU A 173 61.15 44.76 55.85
CA LEU A 173 60.40 44.81 54.58
C LEU A 173 60.54 43.53 53.78
N VAL A 174 61.78 43.08 53.56
CA VAL A 174 62.07 41.85 52.81
C VAL A 174 61.49 40.63 53.52
N ARG A 175 61.61 40.57 54.85
CA ARG A 175 61.07 39.47 55.67
C ARG A 175 59.55 39.36 55.60
N LEU A 176 58.83 40.48 55.42
CA LEU A 176 57.37 40.51 55.32
C LEU A 176 56.82 40.02 53.98
N LEU A 177 57.62 40.02 52.91
CA LEU A 177 57.19 39.58 51.58
C LEU A 177 56.74 38.11 51.57
N GLN A 178 57.51 37.23 52.19
CA GLN A 178 57.21 35.79 52.19
C GLN A 178 55.89 35.48 52.93
N PRO A 179 55.66 35.94 54.19
CA PRO A 179 54.38 35.76 54.87
C PRO A 179 53.18 36.31 54.10
N LEU A 180 53.30 37.47 53.43
CA LEU A 180 52.24 38.04 52.61
C LEU A 180 51.92 37.16 51.39
N GLN A 181 52.95 36.71 50.67
CA GLN A 181 52.79 35.81 49.52
C GLN A 181 52.21 34.45 49.93
N GLU A 182 52.67 33.88 51.04
CA GLU A 182 52.16 32.64 51.61
C GLU A 182 50.70 32.77 52.00
N ARG A 183 50.32 33.87 52.69
CA ARG A 183 48.93 34.15 53.05
C ARG A 183 48.06 34.34 51.80
N ARG A 184 48.56 35.01 50.76
CA ARG A 184 47.85 35.16 49.47
C ARG A 184 47.58 33.80 48.84
N ARG A 185 48.60 32.93 48.78
CA ARG A 185 48.48 31.57 48.23
C ARG A 185 47.43 30.75 48.99
N LEU A 186 47.48 30.77 50.32
CA LEU A 186 46.53 30.02 51.18
C LEU A 186 45.10 30.55 51.03
N LEU A 187 44.90 31.86 51.03
CA LEU A 187 43.57 32.46 50.87
C LEU A 187 42.98 32.23 49.47
N LEU A 188 43.81 32.26 48.42
CA LEU A 188 43.35 31.93 47.06
C LEU A 188 42.98 30.44 46.95
N ALA A 189 43.76 29.54 47.55
CA ALA A 189 43.41 28.12 47.59
C ALA A 189 42.11 27.87 48.39
N SER A 190 41.94 28.53 49.54
CA SER A 190 40.71 28.51 50.34
C SER A 190 39.51 29.04 49.56
N LYS A 191 39.69 30.13 48.81
CA LYS A 191 38.65 30.70 47.94
C LYS A 191 38.20 29.70 46.88
N GLU A 192 39.13 29.05 46.18
CA GLU A 192 38.80 28.04 45.18
C GLU A 192 38.08 26.82 45.79
N LEU A 193 38.50 26.37 46.97
CA LEU A 193 37.82 25.29 47.70
C LEU A 193 36.36 25.66 48.01
N HIS A 194 36.12 26.84 48.58
CA HIS A 194 34.76 27.28 48.90
C HIS A 194 33.90 27.57 47.66
N GLN A 195 34.49 28.12 46.60
CA GLN A 195 33.78 28.36 45.34
C GLN A 195 33.33 27.02 44.73
N VAL A 196 34.23 26.03 44.66
CA VAL A 196 33.88 24.72 44.12
C VAL A 196 32.90 23.96 45.02
N ALA A 197 33.00 24.11 46.35
CA ALA A 197 32.01 23.55 47.26
C ALA A 197 30.60 24.14 47.01
N HIS A 198 30.50 25.45 46.82
CA HIS A 198 29.24 26.11 46.47
C HIS A 198 28.73 25.68 45.09
N ASP A 199 29.60 25.63 44.08
CA ASP A 199 29.25 25.15 42.74
C ASP A 199 28.72 23.69 42.83
N LEU A 200 29.34 22.83 43.64
CA LEU A 200 28.86 21.46 43.87
C LEU A 200 27.46 21.42 44.50
N ASP A 201 27.19 22.26 45.49
CA ASP A 201 25.88 22.34 46.15
C ASP A 201 24.78 22.82 45.18
N ASP A 202 25.08 23.83 44.35
CA ASP A 202 24.16 24.36 43.35
C ASP A 202 23.81 23.31 42.27
N GLU A 203 24.84 22.62 41.74
CA GLU A 203 24.64 21.56 40.75
C GLU A 203 23.93 20.35 41.38
N LEU A 204 24.21 20.03 42.65
CA LEU A 204 23.52 18.96 43.38
C LEU A 204 22.05 19.28 43.57
N ALA A 205 21.71 20.52 43.95
CA ALA A 205 20.32 20.96 44.06
C ALA A 205 19.59 20.84 42.72
N TRP A 206 20.23 21.24 41.62
CA TRP A 206 19.65 21.10 40.28
C TRP A 206 19.33 19.63 39.93
N VAL A 207 20.25 18.70 40.22
CA VAL A 207 20.03 17.26 40.01
C VAL A 207 18.91 16.72 40.90
N GLN A 208 18.88 17.13 42.17
CA GLN A 208 17.86 16.70 43.14
C GLN A 208 16.46 17.18 42.76
N ASP A 209 16.31 18.35 42.16
CA ASP A 209 15.03 18.86 41.68
C ASP A 209 14.48 18.05 40.49
N ARG A 210 15.36 17.49 39.65
CA ARG A 210 14.99 16.75 38.43
C ARG A 210 14.88 15.24 38.64
N LEU A 211 15.55 14.68 39.64
CA LEU A 211 15.52 13.26 39.95
C LEU A 211 14.09 12.72 40.20
N PRO A 212 13.22 13.38 40.99
CA PRO A 212 11.84 12.93 41.18
C PRO A 212 11.04 12.86 39.87
N VAL A 213 11.31 13.78 38.93
CA VAL A 213 10.66 13.79 37.60
C VAL A 213 11.15 12.60 36.76
N ALA A 214 12.43 12.25 36.82
CA ALA A 214 12.95 11.06 36.15
C ALA A 214 12.42 9.75 36.76
N MET A 215 12.16 9.73 38.07
CA MET A 215 11.73 8.55 38.82
C MET A 215 10.22 8.26 38.78
N GLN A 216 9.38 9.14 38.23
CA GLN A 216 7.94 8.86 38.21
C GLN A 216 7.64 7.66 37.31
N THR A 217 6.79 6.76 37.80
CA THR A 217 6.37 5.53 37.11
C THR A 217 5.07 5.69 36.33
N GLU A 218 4.40 6.85 36.47
CA GLU A 218 3.15 7.14 35.77
C GLU A 218 3.38 7.22 34.26
N ARG A 219 2.64 6.37 33.53
CA ARG A 219 2.56 6.33 32.06
C ARG A 219 1.21 6.82 31.51
N GLY A 220 0.19 6.94 32.37
CA GLY A 220 -1.19 7.24 31.97
C GLY A 220 -1.90 6.04 31.35
N ASN A 221 -3.20 6.20 31.07
CA ASN A 221 -4.03 5.17 30.46
C ASN A 221 -4.31 5.54 28.99
N GLY A 222 -4.00 4.64 28.07
CA GLY A 222 -4.22 4.85 26.64
C GLY A 222 -3.04 5.47 25.89
N LEU A 223 -3.02 5.24 24.58
CA LEU A 223 -1.96 5.66 23.65
C LEU A 223 -1.60 7.16 23.76
N GLN A 224 -2.61 8.04 23.80
CA GLN A 224 -2.38 9.49 23.86
C GLN A 224 -1.68 9.92 25.16
N ALA A 225 -2.04 9.30 26.30
CA ALA A 225 -1.42 9.63 27.58
C ALA A 225 0.05 9.19 27.59
N VAL A 226 0.34 7.98 27.11
CA VAL A 226 1.72 7.48 27.00
C VAL A 226 2.56 8.38 26.10
N GLN A 227 2.05 8.80 24.93
CA GLN A 227 2.74 9.74 24.03
C GLN A 227 3.05 11.09 24.72
N GLN A 228 2.13 11.60 25.54
CA GLN A 228 2.37 12.84 26.30
C GLN A 228 3.48 12.65 27.34
N HIS A 229 3.49 11.54 28.09
CA HIS A 229 4.54 11.23 29.06
C HIS A 229 5.90 10.97 28.39
N MET A 230 5.92 10.32 27.23
CA MET A 230 7.13 10.20 26.39
C MET A 230 7.68 11.57 26.01
N LYS A 231 6.83 12.48 25.52
CA LYS A 231 7.26 13.84 25.16
C LYS A 231 7.82 14.61 26.36
N LYS A 232 7.22 14.46 27.55
CA LYS A 232 7.73 15.04 28.80
C LYS A 232 9.12 14.47 29.16
N ASN A 233 9.30 13.14 29.10
CA ASN A 233 10.59 12.51 29.38
C ASN A 233 11.67 12.90 28.35
N GLN A 234 11.31 13.03 27.08
CA GLN A 234 12.22 13.56 26.05
C GLN A 234 12.64 15.01 26.35
N GLY A 235 11.73 15.83 26.86
CA GLY A 235 12.06 17.19 27.35
C GLY A 235 13.10 17.14 28.46
N LEU A 236 12.88 16.31 29.48
CA LEU A 236 13.83 16.12 30.58
C LEU A 236 15.20 15.61 30.08
N ARG A 237 15.24 14.64 29.16
CA ARG A 237 16.50 14.13 28.58
C ARG A 237 17.27 15.22 27.83
N ARG A 238 16.58 16.14 27.15
CA ARG A 238 17.21 17.31 26.50
C ARG A 238 17.76 18.29 27.53
N GLU A 239 17.03 18.55 28.63
CA GLU A 239 17.54 19.37 29.75
C GLU A 239 18.82 18.75 30.34
N ILE A 240 18.81 17.45 30.63
CA ILE A 240 19.97 16.69 31.12
C ILE A 240 21.15 16.79 30.14
N GLN A 241 20.89 16.61 28.84
CA GLN A 241 21.94 16.70 27.82
C GLN A 241 22.54 18.11 27.73
N ALA A 242 21.70 19.16 27.77
CA ALA A 242 22.14 20.55 27.69
C ALA A 242 22.92 20.99 28.94
N HIS A 243 22.56 20.48 30.12
CA HIS A 243 23.21 20.81 31.39
C HIS A 243 24.52 20.04 31.63
N GLY A 244 24.72 18.93 30.90
CA GLY A 244 25.88 18.04 31.05
C GLY A 244 27.25 18.72 31.03
N PRO A 245 27.56 19.61 30.07
CA PRO A 245 28.89 20.25 30.00
C PRO A 245 29.24 21.07 31.24
N ARG A 246 28.27 21.80 31.80
CA ARG A 246 28.46 22.60 33.01
C ARG A 246 28.74 21.73 34.23
N LEU A 247 27.97 20.67 34.40
CA LEU A 247 28.14 19.74 35.51
C LEU A 247 29.48 19.00 35.40
N GLU A 248 29.88 18.60 34.18
CA GLU A 248 31.18 17.97 33.91
C GLU A 248 32.35 18.91 34.23
N GLU A 249 32.26 20.20 33.90
CA GLU A 249 33.26 21.22 34.29
C GLU A 249 33.42 21.31 35.82
N VAL A 250 32.32 21.37 36.57
CA VAL A 250 32.34 21.43 38.05
C VAL A 250 32.93 20.16 38.63
N LEU A 251 32.57 18.98 38.10
CA LEU A 251 33.13 17.69 38.51
C LEU A 251 34.64 17.57 38.25
N GLU A 252 35.13 18.13 37.13
CA GLU A 252 36.56 18.18 36.82
C GLU A 252 37.31 19.10 37.78
N ARG A 253 36.80 20.32 38.02
CA ARG A 253 37.37 21.28 38.98
C ARG A 253 37.41 20.70 40.40
N ALA A 254 36.32 20.11 40.86
CA ALA A 254 36.23 19.41 42.15
C ALA A 254 37.15 18.19 42.22
N GLY A 255 37.31 17.44 41.13
CA GLY A 255 38.25 16.32 41.05
C GLY A 255 39.71 16.74 41.25
N MET A 256 40.11 17.86 40.65
CA MET A 256 41.45 18.42 40.84
C MET A 256 41.70 18.80 42.31
N LEU A 257 40.75 19.49 42.95
CA LEU A 257 40.87 19.91 44.35
C LEU A 257 40.81 18.72 45.33
N ALA A 258 39.95 17.74 45.08
CA ALA A 258 39.79 16.56 45.93
C ALA A 258 41.06 15.67 45.96
N SER A 259 41.96 15.80 44.97
CA SER A 259 43.25 15.11 44.92
C SER A 259 44.27 15.64 45.95
N LEU A 260 44.03 16.84 46.50
CA LEU A 260 44.84 17.43 47.55
C LEU A 260 44.60 16.69 48.87
N ARG A 261 45.67 16.37 49.59
CA ARG A 261 45.60 15.76 50.93
C ARG A 261 45.53 16.85 51.99
N SER A 262 44.36 17.48 52.13
CA SER A 262 44.09 18.46 53.18
C SER A 262 42.70 18.23 53.79
N PRO A 263 42.50 18.52 55.10
CA PRO A 263 41.19 18.36 55.74
C PRO A 263 40.11 19.25 55.12
N GLU A 264 40.48 20.41 54.60
CA GLU A 264 39.58 21.34 53.92
C GLU A 264 39.05 20.77 52.59
N ALA A 265 39.81 19.88 51.94
CA ALA A 265 39.40 19.22 50.70
C ALA A 265 38.41 18.05 50.93
N GLU A 266 38.21 17.58 52.17
CA GLU A 266 37.27 16.49 52.48
C GLU A 266 35.82 16.87 52.18
N ALA A 267 35.43 18.13 52.43
CA ALA A 267 34.09 18.63 52.11
C ALA A 267 33.82 18.57 50.59
N VAL A 268 34.79 19.01 49.79
CA VAL A 268 34.75 18.93 48.31
C VAL A 268 34.73 17.48 47.84
N ARG A 269 35.47 16.57 48.49
CA ARG A 269 35.47 15.14 48.16
C ARG A 269 34.09 14.51 48.40
N GLY A 270 33.47 14.80 49.55
CA GLY A 270 32.11 14.35 49.86
C GLY A 270 31.07 14.89 48.87
N GLY A 271 31.10 16.19 48.57
CA GLY A 271 30.21 16.81 47.58
C GLY A 271 30.41 16.25 46.17
N LEU A 272 31.67 16.00 45.76
CA LEU A 272 32.01 15.38 44.48
C LEU A 272 31.41 13.97 44.35
N GLU A 273 31.55 13.13 45.37
CA GLU A 273 30.98 11.78 45.38
C GLU A 273 29.45 11.81 45.32
N GLN A 274 28.81 12.70 46.09
CA GLN A 274 27.37 12.88 46.08
C GLN A 274 26.85 13.35 44.71
N LEU A 275 27.45 14.39 44.13
CA LEU A 275 27.04 14.91 42.82
C LEU A 275 27.25 13.88 41.72
N ARG A 276 28.39 13.16 41.72
CA ARG A 276 28.64 12.07 40.75
C ARG A 276 27.59 10.98 40.83
N GLY A 277 27.26 10.53 42.04
CA GLY A 277 26.25 9.50 42.27
C GLY A 277 24.85 9.95 41.85
N ALA A 278 24.44 11.15 42.27
CA ALA A 278 23.15 11.73 41.93
C ALA A 278 23.01 11.95 40.42
N TRP A 279 24.07 12.43 39.76
CA TRP A 279 24.08 12.66 38.31
C TRP A 279 23.94 11.36 37.51
N ALA A 280 24.70 10.33 37.89
CA ALA A 280 24.57 9.00 37.30
C ALA A 280 23.14 8.45 37.49
N SER A 281 22.61 8.55 38.72
CA SER A 281 21.25 8.11 39.03
C SER A 281 20.18 8.85 38.21
N LEU A 282 20.33 10.16 37.98
CA LEU A 282 19.40 10.94 37.16
C LEU A 282 19.41 10.48 35.69
N ARG A 283 20.60 10.31 35.10
CA ARG A 283 20.76 9.81 33.72
C ARG A 283 20.16 8.41 33.57
N GLU A 284 20.47 7.51 34.50
CA GLU A 284 19.92 6.15 34.49
C GLU A 284 18.41 6.12 34.71
N ALA A 285 17.87 6.93 35.63
CA ALA A 285 16.43 7.00 35.87
C ALA A 285 15.68 7.52 34.63
N ALA A 286 16.19 8.57 33.97
CA ALA A 286 15.58 9.12 32.75
C ALA A 286 15.60 8.11 31.58
N GLU A 287 16.67 7.31 31.47
CA GLU A 287 16.78 6.26 30.45
C GLU A 287 15.87 5.06 30.75
N ARG A 288 15.86 4.57 32.00
CA ARG A 288 14.92 3.50 32.43
C ARG A 288 13.47 3.92 32.22
N ARG A 289 13.14 5.17 32.52
CA ARG A 289 11.82 5.72 32.26
C ARG A 289 11.51 5.76 30.77
N GLN A 290 12.46 6.11 29.92
CA GLN A 290 12.27 6.08 28.47
C GLN A 290 11.94 4.66 27.99
N GLN A 291 12.73 3.66 28.39
CA GLN A 291 12.51 2.26 28.02
C GLN A 291 11.14 1.75 28.46
N THR A 292 10.72 2.13 29.67
CA THR A 292 9.39 1.78 30.21
C THR A 292 8.27 2.41 29.40
N LEU A 293 8.42 3.68 29.01
CA LEU A 293 7.44 4.39 28.20
C LEU A 293 7.40 3.88 26.76
N ASP A 294 8.53 3.50 26.17
CA ASP A 294 8.61 2.90 24.84
C ASP A 294 7.91 1.53 24.81
N ALA A 295 8.14 0.69 25.81
CA ALA A 295 7.44 -0.60 25.95
C ALA A 295 5.92 -0.40 26.13
N ALA A 296 5.52 0.55 26.99
CA ALA A 296 4.11 0.89 27.16
C ALA A 296 3.48 1.41 25.85
N PHE A 297 4.20 2.23 25.10
CA PHE A 297 3.72 2.78 23.83
C PHE A 297 3.47 1.67 22.80
N GLN A 298 4.39 0.71 22.67
CA GLN A 298 4.22 -0.39 21.73
C GLN A 298 2.98 -1.25 22.04
N VAL A 299 2.68 -1.46 23.32
CA VAL A 299 1.48 -2.23 23.73
C VAL A 299 0.20 -1.44 23.54
N GLU A 300 0.18 -0.16 23.90
CA GLU A 300 -0.99 0.69 23.65
C GLU A 300 -1.26 0.87 22.15
N GLN A 301 -0.20 0.96 21.33
CA GLN A 301 -0.33 0.99 19.88
C GLN A 301 -0.91 -0.33 19.36
N TYR A 302 -0.40 -1.47 19.84
CA TYR A 302 -0.95 -2.77 19.47
C TYR A 302 -2.44 -2.88 19.84
N TYR A 303 -2.84 -2.45 21.04
CA TYR A 303 -4.24 -2.49 21.43
C TYR A 303 -5.12 -1.53 20.63
N PHE A 304 -4.59 -0.38 20.21
CA PHE A 304 -5.27 0.53 19.32
C PHE A 304 -5.50 -0.11 17.94
N ASP A 305 -4.43 -0.59 17.29
CA ASP A 305 -4.49 -1.24 15.98
C ASP A 305 -5.41 -2.48 16.03
N MET A 306 -5.33 -3.27 17.10
CA MET A 306 -6.16 -4.44 17.35
C MET A 306 -7.65 -4.07 17.43
N ALA A 307 -8.00 -3.00 18.14
CA ALA A 307 -9.39 -2.56 18.28
C ALA A 307 -9.98 -2.10 16.94
N GLU A 308 -9.19 -1.48 16.07
CA GLU A 308 -9.61 -1.12 14.71
C GLU A 308 -9.92 -2.38 13.89
N VAL A 309 -9.07 -3.40 13.97
CA VAL A 309 -9.29 -4.68 13.28
C VAL A 309 -10.50 -5.43 13.85
N GLU A 310 -10.68 -5.49 15.16
CA GLU A 310 -11.85 -6.12 15.80
C GLU A 310 -13.16 -5.43 15.38
N ALA A 311 -13.18 -4.09 15.35
CA ALA A 311 -14.35 -3.34 14.90
C ALA A 311 -14.68 -3.64 13.42
N TRP A 312 -13.66 -3.62 12.56
CA TRP A 312 -13.83 -3.90 11.14
C TRP A 312 -14.30 -5.33 10.88
N LEU A 313 -13.73 -6.33 11.58
CA LEU A 313 -14.17 -7.73 11.48
C LEU A 313 -15.61 -7.90 11.92
N GLY A 314 -16.03 -7.26 13.02
CA GLY A 314 -17.42 -7.31 13.48
C GLY A 314 -18.42 -6.69 12.50
N GLU A 315 -18.03 -5.61 11.80
CA GLU A 315 -18.83 -5.03 10.72
C GLU A 315 -18.99 -6.00 9.53
N GLN A 316 -17.90 -6.67 9.14
CA GLN A 316 -17.95 -7.65 8.05
C GLN A 316 -18.75 -8.90 8.44
N GLU A 317 -18.62 -9.38 9.67
CA GLU A 317 -19.37 -10.52 10.19
C GLU A 317 -20.88 -10.28 10.07
N LEU A 318 -21.36 -9.09 10.44
CA LEU A 318 -22.77 -8.72 10.32
C LEU A 318 -23.29 -8.77 8.87
N LEU A 319 -22.46 -8.36 7.89
CA LEU A 319 -22.82 -8.43 6.47
C LEU A 319 -22.91 -9.88 5.97
N LEU A 320 -21.98 -10.72 6.43
CA LEU A 320 -21.87 -12.12 6.02
C LEU A 320 -22.90 -13.02 6.71
N MET A 321 -23.38 -12.66 7.90
CA MET A 321 -24.47 -13.34 8.60
C MET A 321 -25.86 -13.07 8.02
N SER A 322 -25.99 -12.20 7.01
CA SER A 322 -27.27 -11.99 6.34
C SER A 322 -27.79 -13.32 5.77
N GLU A 323 -29.08 -13.58 5.91
CA GLU A 323 -29.74 -14.74 5.30
C GLU A 323 -30.43 -14.40 3.97
N ASP A 324 -30.39 -13.13 3.54
CA ASP A 324 -31.02 -12.70 2.28
C ASP A 324 -30.28 -13.28 1.07
N LYS A 325 -31.02 -14.04 0.27
CA LYS A 325 -30.57 -14.67 -0.98
C LYS A 325 -31.20 -14.06 -2.24
N GLY A 326 -32.04 -13.04 -2.12
CA GLY A 326 -32.79 -12.49 -3.24
C GLY A 326 -34.09 -13.24 -3.50
N LYS A 327 -34.93 -12.67 -4.38
CA LYS A 327 -36.29 -13.17 -4.67
C LYS A 327 -36.47 -13.63 -6.12
N ASP A 328 -35.46 -13.39 -6.95
CA ASP A 328 -35.43 -13.68 -8.38
C ASP A 328 -33.97 -13.78 -8.86
N GLU A 329 -33.76 -14.23 -10.09
CA GLU A 329 -32.44 -14.40 -10.71
C GLU A 329 -31.60 -13.11 -10.65
N GLN A 330 -32.20 -11.96 -10.96
CA GLN A 330 -31.49 -10.68 -11.07
C GLN A 330 -31.10 -10.12 -9.70
N SER A 331 -32.00 -10.16 -8.71
CA SER A 331 -31.72 -9.71 -7.34
C SER A 331 -30.68 -10.61 -6.66
N THR A 332 -30.75 -11.93 -6.88
CA THR A 332 -29.74 -12.88 -6.40
C THR A 332 -28.36 -12.60 -7.00
N LEU A 333 -28.28 -12.38 -8.32
CA LEU A 333 -27.03 -12.05 -9.00
C LEU A 333 -26.43 -10.73 -8.51
N GLN A 334 -27.25 -9.73 -8.18
CA GLN A 334 -26.78 -8.49 -7.59
C GLN A 334 -26.20 -8.70 -6.18
N LEU A 335 -26.84 -9.53 -5.37
CA LEU A 335 -26.33 -9.90 -4.04
C LEU A 335 -25.02 -10.66 -4.15
N LEU A 336 -24.91 -11.63 -5.07
CA LEU A 336 -23.67 -12.36 -5.33
C LEU A 336 -22.52 -11.42 -5.74
N LYS A 337 -22.78 -10.47 -6.65
CA LYS A 337 -21.78 -9.45 -7.04
C LYS A 337 -21.31 -8.59 -5.87
N LYS A 338 -22.23 -8.18 -4.99
CA LYS A 338 -21.88 -7.42 -3.78
C LYS A 338 -21.09 -8.29 -2.80
N HIS A 339 -21.46 -9.56 -2.65
CA HIS A 339 -20.77 -10.52 -1.78
C HIS A 339 -19.32 -10.73 -2.22
N LEU A 340 -19.06 -10.91 -3.51
CA LEU A 340 -17.70 -11.04 -4.04
C LEU A 340 -16.81 -9.81 -3.75
N GLN A 341 -17.40 -8.61 -3.67
CA GLN A 341 -16.68 -7.39 -3.27
C GLN A 341 -16.33 -7.42 -1.77
N VAL A 342 -17.23 -7.94 -0.93
CA VAL A 342 -16.98 -8.14 0.50
C VAL A 342 -15.87 -9.17 0.71
N GLU A 343 -15.93 -10.32 0.03
CA GLU A 343 -14.88 -11.35 0.10
C GLU A 343 -13.51 -10.79 -0.30
N GLN A 344 -13.45 -10.03 -1.40
CA GLN A 344 -12.20 -9.37 -1.80
C GLN A 344 -11.71 -8.38 -0.73
N GLY A 345 -12.62 -7.66 -0.06
CA GLY A 345 -12.29 -6.81 1.08
C GLY A 345 -11.66 -7.59 2.25
N VAL A 346 -12.19 -8.77 2.53
CA VAL A 346 -11.69 -9.72 3.55
C VAL A 346 -10.32 -10.28 3.21
N GLU A 347 -10.08 -10.63 1.96
CA GLU A 347 -8.77 -11.08 1.49
C GLU A 347 -7.73 -9.96 1.59
N ASN A 348 -8.07 -8.74 1.17
CA ASN A 348 -7.15 -7.61 1.23
C ASN A 348 -6.73 -7.23 2.67
N TYR A 349 -7.54 -7.58 3.67
CA TYR A 349 -7.27 -7.29 5.07
C TYR A 349 -6.30 -8.28 5.73
N GLU A 350 -5.89 -9.35 5.02
CA GLU A 350 -4.95 -10.37 5.51
C GLU A 350 -3.62 -9.76 5.97
N GLU A 351 -3.10 -8.76 5.23
CA GLU A 351 -1.82 -8.13 5.58
C GLU A 351 -1.90 -7.33 6.89
N SER A 352 -3.04 -6.70 7.19
CA SER A 352 -3.27 -5.99 8.45
C SER A 352 -3.23 -6.96 9.64
N ILE A 353 -3.86 -8.12 9.50
CA ILE A 353 -3.84 -9.18 10.52
C ILE A 353 -2.44 -9.78 10.67
N ALA A 354 -1.72 -9.96 9.55
CA ALA A 354 -0.33 -10.40 9.57
C ALA A 354 0.59 -9.38 10.26
N GLN A 355 0.33 -8.08 10.08
CA GLN A 355 1.04 -7.01 10.80
C GLN A 355 0.79 -7.08 12.30
N LEU A 356 -0.46 -7.22 12.75
CA LEU A 356 -0.78 -7.43 14.17
C LEU A 356 -0.08 -8.67 14.73
N SER A 357 -0.05 -9.76 13.97
CA SER A 357 0.67 -10.99 14.35
C SER A 357 2.18 -10.78 14.49
N ARG A 358 2.79 -9.93 13.66
CA ARG A 358 4.22 -9.55 13.78
C ARG A 358 4.45 -8.68 15.02
N GLN A 359 3.61 -7.68 15.27
CA GLN A 359 3.67 -6.83 16.46
C GLN A 359 3.51 -7.66 17.75
N CYS A 360 2.51 -8.55 17.80
CA CYS A 360 2.28 -9.49 18.90
C CYS A 360 3.55 -10.32 19.19
N ARG A 361 4.14 -10.97 18.18
CA ARG A 361 5.38 -11.74 18.36
C ARG A 361 6.53 -10.90 18.93
N ALA A 362 6.74 -9.70 18.41
CA ALA A 362 7.77 -8.81 18.93
C ALA A 362 7.54 -8.47 20.41
N LEU A 363 6.30 -8.16 20.80
CA LEU A 363 5.92 -7.89 22.20
C LEU A 363 6.15 -9.10 23.13
N LEU A 364 5.89 -10.31 22.64
CA LEU A 364 6.13 -11.56 23.37
C LEU A 364 7.63 -11.84 23.54
N GLU A 365 8.43 -11.64 22.49
CA GLU A 365 9.89 -11.82 22.52
C GLU A 365 10.58 -10.86 23.50
N MET A 366 10.02 -9.67 23.69
CA MET A 366 10.50 -8.71 24.69
C MET A 366 10.06 -9.05 26.13
N GLY A 367 9.26 -10.10 26.33
CA GLY A 367 8.82 -10.55 27.65
C GLY A 367 7.91 -9.53 28.36
N HIS A 368 7.04 -8.85 27.61
CA HIS A 368 6.14 -7.83 28.17
C HIS A 368 5.22 -8.42 29.26
N PRO A 369 4.93 -7.73 30.38
CA PRO A 369 4.05 -8.24 31.44
C PRO A 369 2.67 -8.70 30.96
N ASP A 370 2.12 -8.01 29.95
CA ASP A 370 0.79 -8.31 29.37
C ASP A 370 0.82 -9.39 28.27
N SER A 371 1.91 -10.13 28.13
CA SER A 371 2.13 -11.13 27.06
C SER A 371 0.97 -12.13 26.92
N GLU A 372 0.43 -12.63 28.04
CA GLU A 372 -0.68 -13.59 28.02
C GLU A 372 -1.96 -12.97 27.44
N GLN A 373 -2.26 -11.72 27.80
CA GLN A 373 -3.43 -11.01 27.30
C GLN A 373 -3.28 -10.65 25.82
N ILE A 374 -2.10 -10.18 25.41
CA ILE A 374 -1.76 -9.87 24.01
C ILE A 374 -1.91 -11.13 23.15
N SER A 375 -1.33 -12.26 23.57
CA SER A 375 -1.44 -13.53 22.86
C SER A 375 -2.89 -14.02 22.74
N ARG A 376 -3.66 -13.96 23.84
CA ARG A 376 -5.08 -14.35 23.83
C ARG A 376 -5.91 -13.52 22.86
N ARG A 377 -5.71 -12.19 22.84
CA ARG A 377 -6.40 -11.28 21.93
C ARG A 377 -6.01 -11.54 20.48
N GLN A 378 -4.73 -11.71 20.17
CA GLN A 378 -4.29 -12.07 18.83
C GLN A 378 -4.99 -13.35 18.34
N SER A 379 -4.99 -14.41 19.16
CA SER A 379 -5.67 -15.67 18.83
C SER A 379 -7.19 -15.53 18.70
N GLN A 380 -7.81 -14.50 19.28
CA GLN A 380 -9.22 -14.21 19.05
C GLN A 380 -9.45 -13.62 17.67
N VAL A 381 -8.67 -12.61 17.25
CA VAL A 381 -8.76 -12.05 15.88
C VAL A 381 -8.42 -13.07 14.82
N ASP A 382 -7.38 -13.89 15.03
CA ASP A 382 -7.02 -14.94 14.08
C ASP A 382 -8.18 -15.92 13.87
N ARG A 383 -8.87 -16.31 14.96
CA ARG A 383 -10.05 -17.17 14.90
C ARG A 383 -11.24 -16.50 14.23
N LEU A 384 -11.52 -15.24 14.59
CA LEU A 384 -12.62 -14.48 13.96
C LEU A 384 -12.39 -14.35 12.46
N TYR A 385 -11.16 -14.11 12.02
CA TYR A 385 -10.83 -14.02 10.60
C TYR A 385 -11.07 -15.34 9.83
N VAL A 386 -10.72 -16.48 10.43
CA VAL A 386 -11.01 -17.80 9.85
C VAL A 386 -12.51 -18.04 9.76
N VAL A 387 -13.25 -17.81 10.85
CA VAL A 387 -14.71 -17.93 10.89
C VAL A 387 -15.36 -17.03 9.84
N LEU A 388 -14.82 -15.83 9.63
CA LEU A 388 -15.33 -14.88 8.66
C LEU A 388 -15.12 -15.35 7.21
N LYS A 389 -13.97 -16.00 6.91
CA LYS A 389 -13.75 -16.65 5.61
C LYS A 389 -14.72 -17.83 5.40
N GLU A 390 -14.98 -18.63 6.43
CA GLU A 390 -15.93 -19.74 6.39
C GLU A 390 -17.37 -19.24 6.15
N LEU A 391 -17.82 -18.22 6.89
CA LEU A 391 -19.12 -17.55 6.67
C LEU A 391 -19.22 -16.94 5.27
N GLY A 392 -18.12 -16.36 4.78
CA GLY A 392 -18.00 -15.87 3.40
C GLY A 392 -18.33 -16.94 2.37
N GLU A 393 -17.63 -18.08 2.47
CA GLU A 393 -17.81 -19.23 1.58
C GLU A 393 -19.23 -19.80 1.67
N GLU A 394 -19.74 -20.02 2.89
CA GLU A 394 -21.10 -20.54 3.12
C GLU A 394 -22.16 -19.66 2.48
N ARG A 395 -22.05 -18.33 2.65
CA ARG A 395 -22.97 -17.37 2.03
C ARG A 395 -22.82 -17.34 0.51
N ARG A 396 -21.59 -17.42 -0.03
CA ARG A 396 -21.37 -17.49 -1.49
C ARG A 396 -22.06 -18.70 -2.10
N VAL A 397 -21.78 -19.89 -1.56
CA VAL A 397 -22.39 -21.15 -2.02
C VAL A 397 -23.92 -21.06 -1.91
N GLY A 398 -24.44 -20.50 -0.82
CA GLY A 398 -25.88 -20.29 -0.63
C GLY A 398 -26.51 -19.37 -1.69
N LEU A 399 -25.83 -18.30 -2.09
CA LEU A 399 -26.26 -17.37 -3.14
C LEU A 399 -26.15 -17.98 -4.54
N GLU A 400 -25.06 -18.70 -4.81
CA GLU A 400 -24.85 -19.40 -6.09
C GLU A 400 -25.90 -20.48 -6.31
N GLN A 401 -26.21 -21.29 -5.29
CA GLN A 401 -27.28 -22.27 -5.35
C GLN A 401 -28.64 -21.61 -5.66
N GLN A 402 -28.98 -20.52 -4.96
CA GLN A 402 -30.24 -19.81 -5.23
C GLN A 402 -30.29 -19.25 -6.66
N TYR A 403 -29.16 -18.72 -7.16
CA TYR A 403 -29.05 -18.21 -8.52
C TYR A 403 -29.29 -19.32 -9.56
N TRP A 404 -28.61 -20.45 -9.41
CA TRP A 404 -28.73 -21.58 -10.33
C TRP A 404 -30.13 -22.20 -10.31
N LEU A 405 -30.78 -22.26 -9.15
CA LEU A 405 -32.17 -22.69 -9.05
C LEU A 405 -33.11 -21.80 -9.88
N TYR A 406 -32.99 -20.47 -9.79
CA TYR A 406 -33.79 -19.55 -10.60
C TYR A 406 -33.48 -19.65 -12.09
N GLN A 407 -32.21 -19.73 -12.45
CA GLN A 407 -31.81 -19.86 -13.85
C GLN A 407 -32.33 -21.16 -14.46
N LEU A 408 -32.26 -22.28 -13.72
CA LEU A 408 -32.81 -23.56 -14.16
C LEU A 408 -34.34 -23.50 -14.28
N SER A 409 -35.05 -22.98 -13.27
CA SER A 409 -36.51 -22.83 -13.31
C SER A 409 -36.95 -22.07 -14.57
N ARG A 410 -36.29 -20.95 -14.89
CA ARG A 410 -36.59 -20.18 -16.10
C ARG A 410 -36.37 -21.01 -17.39
N GLN A 411 -35.29 -21.78 -17.46
CA GLN A 411 -34.99 -22.60 -18.65
C GLN A 411 -35.97 -23.77 -18.81
N VAL A 412 -36.41 -24.38 -17.70
CA VAL A 412 -37.46 -25.39 -17.69
C VAL A 412 -38.77 -24.78 -18.18
N ASP A 413 -39.23 -23.68 -17.57
CA ASP A 413 -40.47 -22.99 -17.93
C ASP A 413 -40.49 -22.57 -19.42
N GLU A 414 -39.38 -22.03 -19.92
CA GLU A 414 -39.24 -21.63 -21.33
C GLU A 414 -39.32 -22.81 -22.29
N LEU A 415 -38.74 -23.96 -21.91
CA LEU A 415 -38.78 -25.16 -22.74
C LEU A 415 -40.13 -25.86 -22.67
N GLU A 416 -40.77 -25.94 -21.51
CA GLU A 416 -42.13 -26.45 -21.36
C GLU A 416 -43.12 -25.62 -22.20
N HIS A 417 -43.01 -24.30 -22.14
CA HIS A 417 -43.84 -23.42 -22.97
C HIS A 417 -43.62 -23.67 -24.47
N TRP A 418 -42.36 -23.79 -24.89
CA TRP A 418 -42.03 -24.10 -26.27
C TRP A 418 -42.56 -25.47 -26.71
N ILE A 419 -42.49 -26.50 -25.86
CA ILE A 419 -43.08 -27.83 -26.13
C ILE A 419 -44.59 -27.69 -26.35
N ALA A 420 -45.29 -27.01 -25.45
CA ALA A 420 -46.73 -26.79 -25.55
C ALA A 420 -47.12 -26.05 -26.85
N GLU A 421 -46.33 -25.07 -27.30
CA GLU A 421 -46.55 -24.41 -28.61
C GLU A 421 -46.42 -25.39 -29.79
N LYS A 422 -45.50 -26.36 -29.71
CA LYS A 422 -45.29 -27.38 -30.75
C LYS A 422 -46.37 -28.45 -30.73
N GLU A 423 -46.88 -28.81 -29.55
CA GLU A 423 -48.00 -29.74 -29.40
C GLU A 423 -49.25 -29.26 -30.16
N VAL A 424 -49.51 -27.95 -30.20
CA VAL A 424 -50.64 -27.39 -30.97
C VAL A 424 -50.53 -27.73 -32.47
N VAL A 425 -49.31 -27.70 -33.03
CA VAL A 425 -49.07 -28.03 -34.44
C VAL A 425 -49.12 -29.55 -34.66
N ALA A 426 -48.52 -30.31 -33.75
CA ALA A 426 -48.51 -31.78 -33.78
C ALA A 426 -49.91 -32.39 -33.56
N GLY A 427 -50.79 -31.72 -32.83
CA GLY A 427 -52.15 -32.15 -32.54
C GLY A 427 -53.20 -31.68 -33.57
N SER A 428 -52.79 -31.03 -34.66
CA SER A 428 -53.74 -30.59 -35.69
C SER A 428 -54.56 -31.78 -36.23
N PRO A 429 -55.88 -31.64 -36.42
CA PRO A 429 -56.72 -32.72 -36.97
C PRO A 429 -56.79 -32.72 -38.50
N GLU A 430 -56.13 -31.78 -39.19
CA GLU A 430 -56.21 -31.66 -40.64
C GLU A 430 -55.42 -32.78 -41.35
N LEU A 431 -56.10 -33.53 -42.23
CA LEU A 431 -55.57 -34.69 -42.97
C LEU A 431 -55.55 -34.51 -44.50
N GLY A 432 -55.86 -33.32 -45.01
CA GLY A 432 -55.98 -33.04 -46.44
C GLY A 432 -57.38 -33.32 -47.00
N GLN A 433 -57.66 -32.76 -48.19
CA GLN A 433 -58.96 -32.87 -48.88
C GLN A 433 -58.84 -33.66 -50.19
N ASP A 434 -57.64 -33.70 -50.76
CA ASP A 434 -57.26 -34.44 -51.96
C ASP A 434 -55.79 -34.84 -51.88
N PHE A 435 -55.32 -35.58 -52.90
CA PHE A 435 -53.98 -36.15 -52.94
C PHE A 435 -52.86 -35.10 -52.95
N GLU A 436 -53.06 -33.98 -53.65
CA GLU A 436 -52.05 -32.90 -53.71
C GLU A 436 -51.97 -32.19 -52.35
N HIS A 437 -53.12 -31.87 -51.76
CA HIS A 437 -53.18 -31.19 -50.47
C HIS A 437 -52.54 -32.03 -49.35
N VAL A 438 -52.87 -33.32 -49.24
CA VAL A 438 -52.27 -34.20 -48.21
C VAL A 438 -50.77 -34.41 -48.44
N THR A 439 -50.30 -34.43 -49.70
CA THR A 439 -48.88 -34.51 -50.02
C THR A 439 -48.13 -33.29 -49.50
N VAL A 440 -48.64 -32.08 -49.76
CA VAL A 440 -48.05 -30.83 -49.24
C VAL A 440 -48.10 -30.78 -47.71
N LEU A 441 -49.20 -31.22 -47.09
CA LEU A 441 -49.31 -31.28 -45.63
C LEU A 441 -48.29 -32.25 -45.02
N GLN A 442 -48.09 -33.42 -45.63
CA GLN A 442 -47.13 -34.41 -45.16
C GLN A 442 -45.68 -33.91 -45.29
N GLU A 443 -45.33 -33.24 -46.39
CA GLU A 443 -44.01 -32.65 -46.59
C GLU A 443 -43.73 -31.57 -45.54
N LYS A 444 -44.63 -30.60 -45.40
CA LYS A 444 -44.53 -29.54 -44.38
C LYS A 444 -44.45 -30.10 -42.96
N PHE A 445 -45.23 -31.13 -42.66
CA PHE A 445 -45.21 -31.75 -41.35
C PHE A 445 -43.90 -32.53 -41.10
N SER A 446 -43.33 -33.15 -42.13
CA SER A 446 -42.04 -33.85 -42.03
C SER A 446 -40.90 -32.87 -41.77
N GLU A 447 -40.91 -31.69 -42.42
CA GLU A 447 -39.98 -30.60 -42.15
C GLU A 447 -40.13 -30.10 -40.70
N PHE A 448 -41.35 -29.77 -40.30
CA PHE A 448 -41.67 -29.38 -38.92
C PHE A 448 -41.19 -30.42 -37.90
N ALA A 449 -41.41 -31.71 -38.16
CA ALA A 449 -41.04 -32.77 -37.24
C ALA A 449 -39.53 -32.94 -37.11
N ASN A 450 -38.80 -32.80 -38.21
CA ASN A 450 -37.34 -32.85 -38.20
C ASN A 450 -36.75 -31.66 -37.43
N GLU A 451 -37.18 -30.44 -37.74
CA GLU A 451 -36.71 -29.21 -37.10
C GLU A 451 -37.03 -29.17 -35.60
N THR A 452 -38.26 -29.54 -35.24
CA THR A 452 -38.69 -29.61 -33.83
C THR A 452 -37.90 -30.69 -33.11
N GLY A 453 -37.74 -31.87 -33.72
CA GLY A 453 -36.99 -32.98 -33.16
C GLY A 453 -35.53 -32.65 -32.88
N THR A 454 -34.83 -31.96 -33.79
CA THR A 454 -33.44 -31.56 -33.58
C THR A 454 -33.31 -30.48 -32.51
N ALA A 455 -34.07 -29.39 -32.63
CA ALA A 455 -34.00 -28.26 -31.68
C ALA A 455 -34.42 -28.67 -30.25
N GLY A 456 -35.46 -29.49 -30.12
CA GLY A 456 -35.94 -29.96 -28.82
C GLY A 456 -34.95 -30.90 -28.15
N ARG A 457 -34.33 -31.83 -28.89
CA ARG A 457 -33.27 -32.70 -28.34
C ARG A 457 -32.08 -31.92 -27.80
N GLU A 458 -31.62 -30.91 -28.54
CA GLU A 458 -30.48 -30.07 -28.12
C GLU A 458 -30.81 -29.28 -26.85
N ARG A 459 -31.99 -28.63 -26.80
CA ARG A 459 -32.43 -27.86 -25.62
C ARG A 459 -32.66 -28.75 -24.40
N LEU A 460 -33.34 -29.87 -24.58
CA LEU A 460 -33.58 -30.85 -23.51
C LEU A 460 -32.29 -31.43 -22.97
N ALA A 461 -31.33 -31.77 -23.84
CA ALA A 461 -30.02 -32.24 -23.42
C ALA A 461 -29.27 -31.19 -22.59
N ALA A 462 -29.33 -29.91 -22.98
CA ALA A 462 -28.70 -28.83 -22.22
C ALA A 462 -29.31 -28.65 -20.82
N VAL A 463 -30.64 -28.66 -20.71
CA VAL A 463 -31.33 -28.57 -19.40
C VAL A 463 -31.04 -29.81 -18.55
N ASN A 464 -31.12 -31.01 -19.12
CA ASN A 464 -30.80 -32.26 -18.42
C ASN A 464 -29.36 -32.28 -17.89
N GLN A 465 -28.41 -31.83 -18.70
CA GLN A 465 -27.01 -31.73 -18.29
C GLN A 465 -26.83 -30.72 -17.14
N MET A 466 -27.47 -29.55 -17.23
CA MET A 466 -27.42 -28.55 -16.17
C MET A 466 -27.99 -29.09 -14.85
N VAL A 467 -29.09 -29.85 -14.91
CA VAL A 467 -29.67 -30.53 -13.73
C VAL A 467 -28.69 -31.56 -13.15
N ASP A 468 -28.12 -32.42 -14.00
CA ASP A 468 -27.20 -33.46 -13.56
C ASP A 468 -25.95 -32.86 -12.88
N GLU A 469 -25.34 -31.84 -13.48
CA GLU A 469 -24.19 -31.13 -12.90
C GLU A 469 -24.52 -30.49 -11.54
N LEU A 470 -25.69 -29.85 -11.41
CA LEU A 470 -26.12 -29.24 -10.14
C LEU A 470 -26.38 -30.31 -9.06
N ILE A 471 -26.98 -31.44 -9.42
CA ILE A 471 -27.20 -32.56 -8.49
C ILE A 471 -25.86 -33.18 -8.06
N GLU A 472 -24.94 -33.41 -9.00
CA GLU A 472 -23.60 -33.93 -8.73
C GLU A 472 -22.79 -33.01 -7.80
N CYS A 473 -22.96 -31.69 -7.93
CA CYS A 473 -22.35 -30.70 -7.03
C CYS A 473 -23.04 -30.60 -5.65
N GLY A 474 -24.08 -31.40 -5.38
CA GLY A 474 -24.74 -31.45 -4.09
C GLY A 474 -25.69 -30.28 -3.82
N HIS A 475 -26.36 -29.77 -4.87
CA HIS A 475 -27.30 -28.66 -4.74
C HIS A 475 -28.44 -28.97 -3.74
N THR A 476 -28.80 -28.02 -2.88
CA THR A 476 -29.80 -28.22 -1.80
C THR A 476 -31.20 -28.58 -2.29
N ALA A 477 -31.57 -28.13 -3.50
CA ALA A 477 -32.85 -28.42 -4.16
C ALA A 477 -32.82 -29.60 -5.15
N ALA A 478 -31.86 -30.53 -5.03
CA ALA A 478 -31.67 -31.63 -5.98
C ALA A 478 -32.94 -32.45 -6.30
N ALA A 479 -33.77 -32.73 -5.29
CA ALA A 479 -35.02 -33.47 -5.49
C ALA A 479 -36.01 -32.74 -6.42
N THR A 480 -36.23 -31.44 -6.18
CA THR A 480 -37.09 -30.60 -7.03
C THR A 480 -36.53 -30.48 -8.46
N MET A 481 -35.21 -30.37 -8.61
CA MET A 481 -34.57 -30.33 -9.92
C MET A 481 -34.74 -31.64 -10.71
N ALA A 482 -34.67 -32.79 -10.02
CA ALA A 482 -34.95 -34.08 -10.62
C ALA A 482 -36.42 -34.21 -11.05
N GLU A 483 -37.37 -33.73 -10.24
CA GLU A 483 -38.79 -33.68 -10.59
C GLU A 483 -39.04 -32.84 -11.85
N TRP A 484 -38.42 -31.65 -11.96
CA TRP A 484 -38.50 -30.82 -13.16
C TRP A 484 -37.89 -31.50 -14.38
N LYS A 485 -36.75 -32.16 -14.22
CA LYS A 485 -36.12 -32.94 -15.29
C LYS A 485 -37.05 -34.06 -15.77
N ASP A 486 -37.64 -34.83 -14.87
CA ASP A 486 -38.52 -35.94 -15.22
C ASP A 486 -39.78 -35.42 -15.94
N GLY A 487 -40.44 -34.38 -15.41
CA GLY A 487 -41.63 -33.79 -16.03
C GLY A 487 -41.36 -33.22 -17.43
N LEU A 488 -40.21 -32.55 -17.61
CA LEU A 488 -39.79 -32.03 -18.90
C LEU A 488 -39.48 -33.13 -19.93
N ASN A 489 -38.84 -34.22 -19.50
CA ASN A 489 -38.58 -35.39 -20.36
C ASN A 489 -39.89 -36.11 -20.73
N GLU A 490 -40.86 -36.17 -19.82
CA GLU A 490 -42.19 -36.73 -20.07
C GLU A 490 -42.95 -35.89 -21.12
N ALA A 491 -43.05 -34.58 -20.94
CA ALA A 491 -43.69 -33.68 -21.91
C ALA A 491 -43.04 -33.76 -23.31
N TRP A 492 -41.71 -33.88 -23.36
CA TRP A 492 -41.01 -34.09 -24.63
C TRP A 492 -41.34 -35.44 -25.29
N ALA A 493 -41.45 -36.51 -24.51
CA ALA A 493 -41.84 -37.82 -25.01
C ALA A 493 -43.28 -37.83 -25.53
N GLU A 494 -44.21 -37.16 -24.84
CA GLU A 494 -45.60 -36.98 -25.28
C GLU A 494 -45.69 -36.24 -26.63
N LEU A 495 -44.92 -35.16 -26.80
CA LEU A 495 -44.85 -34.45 -28.08
C LEU A 495 -44.32 -35.34 -29.21
N LEU A 496 -43.29 -36.16 -28.96
CA LEU A 496 -42.75 -37.08 -29.97
C LEU A 496 -43.79 -38.14 -30.39
N GLU A 497 -44.54 -38.70 -29.43
CA GLU A 497 -45.65 -39.62 -29.71
C GLU A 497 -46.77 -38.93 -30.51
N LEU A 498 -47.16 -37.71 -30.14
CA LEU A 498 -48.14 -36.92 -30.86
C LEU A 498 -47.70 -36.63 -32.31
N MET A 499 -46.42 -36.29 -32.49
CA MET A 499 -45.86 -36.09 -33.82
C MET A 499 -45.83 -37.39 -34.63
N GLY A 500 -45.48 -38.52 -33.99
CA GLY A 500 -45.50 -39.85 -34.62
C GLY A 500 -46.89 -40.26 -35.07
N THR A 501 -47.90 -40.08 -34.22
CA THR A 501 -49.30 -40.39 -34.55
C THR A 501 -49.82 -39.52 -35.69
N ARG A 502 -49.55 -38.20 -35.68
CA ARG A 502 -49.92 -37.32 -36.81
C ARG A 502 -49.23 -37.69 -38.11
N ALA A 503 -47.95 -38.06 -38.09
CA ALA A 503 -47.24 -38.52 -39.28
C ALA A 503 -47.89 -39.79 -39.87
N GLN A 504 -48.29 -40.74 -39.02
CA GLN A 504 -48.99 -41.95 -39.45
C GLN A 504 -50.37 -41.63 -40.03
N LEU A 505 -51.14 -40.73 -39.41
CA LEU A 505 -52.46 -40.32 -39.91
C LEU A 505 -52.36 -39.62 -41.28
N LEU A 506 -51.37 -38.73 -41.47
CA LEU A 506 -51.12 -38.08 -42.76
C LEU A 506 -50.69 -39.09 -43.84
N ALA A 507 -49.83 -40.06 -43.49
CA ALA A 507 -49.43 -41.12 -44.41
C ALA A 507 -50.63 -42.00 -44.82
N ALA A 508 -51.47 -42.40 -43.86
CA ALA A 508 -52.68 -43.17 -44.15
C ALA A 508 -53.65 -42.39 -45.04
N SER A 509 -53.91 -41.11 -44.72
CA SER A 509 -54.74 -40.22 -45.53
C SER A 509 -54.19 -40.07 -46.95
N ARG A 510 -52.88 -39.95 -47.11
CA ARG A 510 -52.23 -39.88 -48.42
C ARG A 510 -52.46 -41.15 -49.24
N GLU A 511 -52.27 -42.33 -48.67
CA GLU A 511 -52.51 -43.59 -49.38
C GLU A 511 -54.00 -43.74 -49.79
N LEU A 512 -54.92 -43.33 -48.93
CA LEU A 512 -56.35 -43.31 -49.25
C LEU A 512 -56.66 -42.37 -50.44
N HIS A 513 -56.21 -41.12 -50.38
CA HIS A 513 -56.44 -40.15 -51.45
C HIS A 513 -55.71 -40.52 -52.75
N LYS A 514 -54.52 -41.12 -52.65
CA LYS A 514 -53.78 -41.66 -53.79
C LYS A 514 -54.58 -42.74 -54.50
N PHE A 515 -55.14 -43.70 -53.76
CA PHE A 515 -55.99 -44.73 -54.33
C PHE A 515 -57.16 -44.15 -55.14
N PHE A 516 -57.89 -43.17 -54.58
CA PHE A 516 -59.00 -42.54 -55.30
C PHE A 516 -58.54 -41.71 -56.51
N SER A 517 -57.35 -41.10 -56.44
CA SER A 517 -56.73 -40.39 -57.57
C SER A 517 -56.34 -41.37 -58.68
N ASP A 518 -55.60 -42.44 -58.35
CA ASP A 518 -55.16 -43.49 -59.26
C ASP A 518 -56.37 -44.19 -59.91
N ALA A 519 -57.43 -44.47 -59.13
CA ALA A 519 -58.67 -45.05 -59.66
C ALA A 519 -59.35 -44.13 -60.68
N ARG A 520 -59.40 -42.82 -60.40
CA ARG A 520 -60.01 -41.83 -61.30
C ARG A 520 -59.19 -41.66 -62.58
N GLU A 521 -57.87 -41.62 -62.48
CA GLU A 521 -56.97 -41.57 -63.62
C GLU A 521 -57.12 -42.83 -64.48
N LEU A 522 -57.08 -44.01 -63.86
CA LEU A 522 -57.23 -45.29 -64.51
C LEU A 522 -58.60 -45.42 -65.22
N GLN A 523 -59.67 -44.99 -64.56
CA GLN A 523 -61.00 -44.94 -65.17
C GLN A 523 -61.01 -44.02 -66.41
N GLY A 524 -60.36 -42.85 -66.32
CA GLY A 524 -60.18 -41.95 -67.46
C GLY A 524 -59.42 -42.59 -68.62
N GLN A 525 -58.37 -43.36 -68.34
CA GLN A 525 -57.58 -44.08 -69.34
C GLN A 525 -58.38 -45.23 -69.99
N ILE A 526 -59.14 -46.00 -69.20
CA ILE A 526 -60.03 -47.07 -69.70
C ILE A 526 -61.09 -46.47 -70.64
N GLU A 527 -61.72 -45.37 -70.23
CA GLU A 527 -62.74 -44.70 -71.03
C GLU A 527 -62.16 -44.04 -72.30
N GLU A 528 -60.93 -43.53 -72.26
CA GLU A 528 -60.21 -43.07 -73.47
C GLU A 528 -60.00 -44.24 -74.44
N LYS A 529 -59.49 -45.39 -73.96
CA LYS A 529 -59.27 -46.58 -74.77
C LYS A 529 -60.57 -47.11 -75.37
N ARG A 530 -61.64 -47.17 -74.57
CA ARG A 530 -62.99 -47.58 -75.01
C ARG A 530 -63.50 -46.69 -76.13
N ARG A 531 -63.36 -45.37 -76.01
CA ARG A 531 -63.77 -44.41 -77.06
C ARG A 531 -62.94 -44.51 -78.34
N ARG A 532 -61.68 -44.94 -78.25
CA ARG A 532 -60.80 -45.14 -79.42
C ARG A 532 -61.09 -46.43 -80.18
N LEU A 533 -61.57 -47.48 -79.50
CA LEU A 533 -61.74 -48.81 -80.08
C LEU A 533 -62.63 -48.86 -81.35
N PRO A 534 -63.81 -48.21 -81.43
CA PRO A 534 -64.64 -48.22 -82.63
C PRO A 534 -63.97 -47.60 -83.86
N ARG A 535 -63.05 -46.65 -83.65
CA ARG A 535 -62.28 -46.00 -84.73
C ARG A 535 -61.23 -46.94 -85.32
N LEU A 536 -60.76 -47.91 -84.54
CA LEU A 536 -59.74 -48.90 -84.95
C LEU A 536 -60.37 -50.08 -85.70
N THR A 537 -61.65 -50.36 -85.46
CA THR A 537 -62.42 -51.43 -86.12
C THR A 537 -63.08 -50.97 -87.41
N ALA A 538 -63.08 -49.66 -87.71
CA ALA A 538 -63.64 -49.12 -88.94
C ALA A 538 -62.75 -49.49 -90.16
N PRO A 539 -63.34 -49.84 -91.31
CA PRO A 539 -62.58 -50.12 -92.53
C PRO A 539 -61.74 -48.89 -92.96
N PRO A 540 -60.42 -49.02 -93.22
CA PRO A 540 -59.64 -47.89 -93.69
C PRO A 540 -60.00 -47.57 -95.16
N GLU A 541 -60.52 -46.36 -95.39
CA GLU A 541 -60.72 -45.78 -96.73
C GLU A 541 -59.38 -45.27 -97.30
N PRO A 542 -59.05 -45.43 -98.61
CA PRO A 542 -59.88 -45.96 -99.70
C PRO A 542 -59.57 -47.44 -100.08
N ARG A 543 -58.70 -48.14 -99.34
CA ARG A 543 -58.42 -49.57 -99.56
C ARG A 543 -58.33 -50.33 -98.23
N PRO A 544 -59.38 -51.05 -97.83
CA PRO A 544 -59.35 -51.82 -96.60
C PRO A 544 -58.39 -53.01 -96.74
N SER A 545 -57.36 -53.06 -95.89
CA SER A 545 -56.39 -54.16 -95.81
C SER A 545 -56.58 -54.94 -94.51
N ALA A 546 -56.93 -56.22 -94.64
CA ALA A 546 -57.09 -57.16 -93.51
C ALA A 546 -55.85 -57.16 -92.59
N SER A 547 -54.65 -57.19 -93.18
CA SER A 547 -53.38 -57.19 -92.43
C SER A 547 -53.10 -55.85 -91.73
N SER A 548 -53.67 -54.74 -92.19
CA SER A 548 -53.54 -53.44 -91.53
C SER A 548 -54.42 -53.38 -90.28
N MET A 549 -55.72 -53.72 -90.41
CA MET A 549 -56.67 -53.70 -89.28
C MET A 549 -56.27 -54.69 -88.17
N GLN A 550 -55.80 -55.89 -88.55
CA GLN A 550 -55.30 -56.87 -87.57
C GLN A 550 -54.04 -56.38 -86.86
N ARG A 551 -53.12 -55.69 -87.54
CA ARG A 551 -51.92 -55.13 -86.91
C ARG A 551 -52.25 -53.97 -85.97
N THR A 552 -53.15 -53.07 -86.35
CA THR A 552 -53.57 -51.94 -85.51
C THR A 552 -54.33 -52.39 -84.27
N LEU A 553 -55.19 -53.42 -84.38
CA LEU A 553 -55.88 -54.00 -83.23
C LEU A 553 -54.89 -54.73 -82.30
N ARG A 554 -53.96 -55.52 -82.84
CA ARG A 554 -52.91 -56.18 -82.03
C ARG A 554 -52.00 -55.18 -81.30
N ALA A 555 -51.68 -54.06 -81.94
CA ALA A 555 -50.91 -52.98 -81.29
C ALA A 555 -51.71 -52.34 -80.14
N PHE A 556 -53.01 -52.10 -80.34
CA PHE A 556 -53.89 -51.61 -79.28
C PHE A 556 -54.02 -52.60 -78.11
N GLU A 557 -54.20 -53.90 -78.40
CA GLU A 557 -54.23 -54.97 -77.38
C GLU A 557 -52.91 -55.08 -76.61
N HIS A 558 -51.78 -54.79 -77.28
CA HIS A 558 -50.49 -54.68 -76.62
C HIS A 558 -50.42 -53.45 -75.70
N ASP A 559 -50.90 -52.28 -76.14
CA ASP A 559 -50.97 -51.08 -75.31
C ASP A 559 -51.88 -51.26 -74.07
N LEU A 560 -52.86 -52.15 -74.12
CA LEU A 560 -53.70 -52.49 -72.96
C LEU A 560 -52.95 -53.24 -71.86
N GLN A 561 -51.78 -53.83 -72.13
CA GLN A 561 -51.02 -54.56 -71.12
C GLN A 561 -50.59 -53.67 -69.94
N LEU A 562 -50.38 -52.37 -70.17
CA LEU A 562 -50.12 -51.41 -69.10
C LEU A 562 -51.35 -51.21 -68.21
N LEU A 563 -52.55 -51.17 -68.80
CA LEU A 563 -53.79 -51.07 -68.04
C LEU A 563 -54.07 -52.36 -67.27
N VAL A 564 -53.71 -53.53 -67.80
CA VAL A 564 -53.79 -54.80 -67.07
C VAL A 564 -52.99 -54.74 -65.77
N SER A 565 -51.75 -54.24 -65.82
CA SER A 565 -50.92 -54.12 -64.62
C SER A 565 -51.46 -53.07 -63.66
N GLN A 566 -51.93 -51.92 -64.15
CA GLN A 566 -52.52 -50.86 -63.32
C GLN A 566 -53.84 -51.29 -62.65
N VAL A 567 -54.73 -51.98 -63.36
CA VAL A 567 -55.98 -52.54 -62.79
C VAL A 567 -55.65 -53.55 -61.70
N ARG A 568 -54.66 -54.42 -61.92
CA ARG A 568 -54.21 -55.38 -60.91
C ARG A 568 -53.64 -54.67 -59.68
N GLN A 569 -52.80 -53.65 -59.87
CA GLN A 569 -52.27 -52.83 -58.77
C GLN A 569 -53.38 -52.13 -58.00
N LEU A 570 -54.42 -51.61 -58.68
CA LEU A 570 -55.58 -51.01 -58.04
C LEU A 570 -56.32 -52.04 -57.16
N GLN A 571 -56.54 -53.26 -57.65
CA GLN A 571 -57.18 -54.33 -56.87
C GLN A 571 -56.36 -54.74 -55.65
N GLU A 572 -55.05 -54.89 -55.82
CA GLU A 572 -54.12 -55.19 -54.73
C GLU A 572 -54.12 -54.05 -53.69
N GLY A 573 -54.11 -52.80 -54.13
CA GLY A 573 -54.22 -51.62 -53.27
C GLY A 573 -55.57 -51.51 -52.55
N ALA A 574 -56.69 -51.77 -53.24
CA ALA A 574 -58.03 -51.80 -52.65
C ALA A 574 -58.15 -52.91 -51.60
N ALA A 575 -57.57 -54.08 -51.86
CA ALA A 575 -57.53 -55.17 -50.89
C ALA A 575 -56.74 -54.76 -49.64
N GLN A 576 -55.54 -54.17 -49.80
CA GLN A 576 -54.72 -53.69 -48.69
C GLN A 576 -55.43 -52.60 -47.88
N LEU A 577 -55.97 -51.57 -48.52
CA LEU A 577 -56.64 -50.47 -47.82
C LEU A 577 -57.90 -50.94 -47.07
N ARG A 578 -58.67 -51.89 -47.59
CA ARG A 578 -59.81 -52.49 -46.87
C ARG A 578 -59.42 -53.34 -45.66
N THR A 579 -58.14 -53.70 -45.51
CA THR A 579 -57.67 -54.31 -44.25
C THR A 579 -57.44 -53.27 -43.15
N VAL A 580 -57.21 -52.01 -43.53
CA VAL A 580 -56.86 -50.91 -42.61
C VAL A 580 -58.07 -50.00 -42.34
N TYR A 581 -58.95 -49.81 -43.33
CA TYR A 581 -60.16 -49.00 -43.24
C TYR A 581 -61.40 -49.87 -43.05
N ALA A 582 -62.39 -49.35 -42.32
CA ALA A 582 -63.68 -49.99 -42.07
C ALA A 582 -64.85 -49.01 -42.32
N GLY A 583 -66.07 -49.54 -42.36
CA GLY A 583 -67.30 -48.75 -42.55
C GLY A 583 -67.34 -48.01 -43.88
N GLU A 584 -67.78 -46.75 -43.86
CA GLU A 584 -68.01 -45.94 -45.05
C GLU A 584 -66.78 -45.82 -45.96
N HIS A 585 -65.58 -45.74 -45.39
CA HIS A 585 -64.34 -45.68 -46.18
C HIS A 585 -64.04 -47.00 -46.89
N ALA A 586 -64.23 -48.14 -46.23
CA ALA A 586 -64.04 -49.45 -46.85
C ALA A 586 -65.07 -49.70 -47.97
N ASP A 587 -66.32 -49.28 -47.75
CA ASP A 587 -67.40 -49.37 -48.74
C ASP A 587 -67.11 -48.45 -49.94
N ALA A 588 -66.63 -47.23 -49.71
CA ALA A 588 -66.22 -46.32 -50.78
C ALA A 588 -65.05 -46.86 -51.61
N ILE A 589 -64.05 -47.48 -50.96
CA ILE A 589 -62.94 -48.15 -51.65
C ILE A 589 -63.47 -49.30 -52.51
N ALA A 590 -64.34 -50.16 -51.96
CA ALA A 590 -64.91 -51.30 -52.67
C ALA A 590 -65.78 -50.87 -53.86
N SER A 591 -66.62 -49.84 -53.68
CA SER A 591 -67.44 -49.27 -54.75
C SER A 591 -66.57 -48.74 -55.89
N ARG A 592 -65.53 -47.96 -55.55
CA ARG A 592 -64.62 -47.40 -56.54
C ARG A 592 -63.83 -48.49 -57.29
N GLU A 593 -63.35 -49.51 -56.59
CA GLU A 593 -62.71 -50.67 -57.21
C GLU A 593 -63.68 -51.36 -58.19
N GLN A 594 -64.91 -51.61 -57.77
CA GLN A 594 -65.91 -52.29 -58.57
C GLN A 594 -66.27 -51.49 -59.85
N GLU A 595 -66.41 -50.17 -59.74
CA GLU A 595 -66.63 -49.28 -60.89
C GLU A 595 -65.53 -49.44 -61.95
N VAL A 596 -64.26 -49.31 -61.53
CA VAL A 596 -63.12 -49.46 -62.45
C VAL A 596 -63.06 -50.86 -63.06
N LEU A 597 -63.33 -51.91 -62.27
CA LEU A 597 -63.36 -53.29 -62.77
C LEU A 597 -64.50 -53.55 -63.74
N GLN A 598 -65.64 -52.89 -63.55
CA GLN A 598 -66.77 -52.98 -64.47
C GLN A 598 -66.42 -52.31 -65.80
N ASP A 599 -65.89 -51.08 -65.77
CA ASP A 599 -65.42 -50.37 -66.96
C ASP A 599 -64.33 -51.17 -67.70
N TRP A 600 -63.43 -51.81 -66.95
CA TRP A 600 -62.40 -52.69 -67.50
C TRP A 600 -62.97 -53.92 -68.20
N LYS A 601 -63.94 -54.61 -67.57
CA LYS A 601 -64.63 -55.77 -68.18
C LYS A 601 -65.36 -55.37 -69.46
N GLU A 602 -66.03 -54.22 -69.45
CA GLU A 602 -66.71 -53.69 -70.64
C GLU A 602 -65.72 -53.39 -71.77
N LEU A 603 -64.56 -52.81 -71.46
CA LEU A 603 -63.50 -52.59 -72.45
C LEU A 603 -62.98 -53.91 -73.02
N LEU A 604 -62.73 -54.93 -72.18
CA LEU A 604 -62.29 -56.25 -72.63
C LEU A 604 -63.32 -56.92 -73.54
N ALA A 605 -64.60 -56.90 -73.15
CA ALA A 605 -65.69 -57.43 -73.97
C ALA A 605 -65.77 -56.71 -75.33
N ALA A 606 -65.67 -55.37 -75.32
CA ALA A 606 -65.63 -54.59 -76.55
C ALA A 606 -64.40 -54.95 -77.42
N CYS A 607 -63.25 -55.24 -76.82
CA CYS A 607 -62.06 -55.70 -77.55
C CYS A 607 -62.26 -57.09 -78.17
N GLU A 608 -62.94 -58.01 -77.48
CA GLU A 608 -63.29 -59.32 -78.04
C GLU A 608 -64.26 -59.20 -79.22
N ASP A 609 -65.28 -58.35 -79.10
CA ASP A 609 -66.22 -58.03 -80.18
C ASP A 609 -65.48 -57.39 -81.37
N ALA A 610 -64.58 -56.45 -81.09
CA ALA A 610 -63.70 -55.83 -82.09
C ALA A 610 -62.82 -56.87 -82.79
N ARG A 611 -62.26 -57.84 -82.07
CA ARG A 611 -61.44 -58.93 -82.61
C ARG A 611 -62.26 -59.86 -83.50
N LEU A 612 -63.47 -60.23 -83.08
CA LEU A 612 -64.40 -61.03 -83.88
C LEU A 612 -64.81 -60.29 -85.16
N HIS A 613 -65.14 -59.00 -85.04
CA HIS A 613 -65.49 -58.15 -86.16
C HIS A 613 -64.33 -57.98 -87.15
N VAL A 614 -63.13 -57.67 -86.66
CA VAL A 614 -61.92 -57.53 -87.49
C VAL A 614 -61.52 -58.87 -88.12
N SER A 615 -61.72 -60.01 -87.44
CA SER A 615 -61.49 -61.33 -88.03
C SER A 615 -62.50 -61.64 -89.14
N SER A 616 -63.79 -61.46 -88.88
CA SER A 616 -64.84 -61.69 -89.87
C SER A 616 -64.72 -60.77 -91.09
N THR A 617 -64.42 -59.50 -90.89
CA THR A 617 -64.15 -58.54 -91.98
C THR A 617 -62.83 -58.84 -92.69
N ALA A 618 -61.79 -59.28 -91.99
CA ALA A 618 -60.55 -59.74 -92.61
C ALA A 618 -60.75 -60.99 -93.49
N ASP A 619 -61.54 -61.96 -93.03
CA ASP A 619 -61.91 -63.16 -93.78
C ASP A 619 -62.75 -62.80 -95.01
N ALA A 620 -63.72 -61.89 -94.86
CA ALA A 620 -64.48 -61.34 -95.98
C ALA A 620 -63.56 -60.63 -96.99
N LEU A 621 -62.64 -59.77 -96.55
CA LEU A 621 -61.70 -59.06 -97.43
C LEU A 621 -60.72 -60.03 -98.14
N ARG A 622 -60.26 -61.09 -97.46
CA ARG A 622 -59.45 -62.16 -98.06
C ARG A 622 -60.23 -62.96 -99.09
N PHE A 623 -61.49 -63.29 -98.80
CA PHE A 623 -62.38 -63.94 -99.76
C PHE A 623 -62.63 -63.05 -100.98
N HIS A 624 -62.91 -61.76 -100.78
CA HIS A 624 -63.08 -60.81 -101.89
C HIS A 624 -61.79 -60.56 -102.67
N SER A 625 -60.61 -60.61 -102.04
CA SER A 625 -59.33 -60.54 -102.78
C SER A 625 -59.10 -61.82 -103.57
N GLN A 626 -59.28 -63.00 -102.96
CA GLN A 626 -59.18 -64.29 -103.64
C GLN A 626 -60.18 -64.42 -104.80
N ALA A 627 -61.42 -63.96 -104.60
CA ALA A 627 -62.46 -63.93 -105.64
C ALA A 627 -62.10 -62.94 -106.75
N ARG A 628 -61.50 -61.77 -106.43
CA ARG A 628 -61.01 -60.81 -107.41
C ARG A 628 -59.79 -61.33 -108.17
N ASP A 629 -58.89 -62.04 -107.50
CA ASP A 629 -57.73 -62.70 -108.11
C ASP A 629 -58.17 -63.85 -109.01
N LEU A 630 -59.17 -64.64 -108.58
CA LEU A 630 -59.85 -65.68 -109.38
C LEU A 630 -60.62 -65.07 -110.55
N LEU A 631 -61.35 -63.97 -110.37
CA LEU A 631 -62.06 -63.27 -111.44
C LEU A 631 -61.08 -62.63 -112.43
N ALA A 632 -59.98 -62.01 -111.96
CA ALA A 632 -58.93 -61.48 -112.82
C ALA A 632 -58.17 -62.60 -113.55
N TRP A 633 -57.98 -63.75 -112.91
CA TRP A 633 -57.47 -64.97 -113.55
C TRP A 633 -58.47 -65.53 -114.57
N MET A 634 -59.76 -65.59 -114.24
CA MET A 634 -60.83 -66.02 -115.14
C MET A 634 -61.01 -65.06 -116.32
N ASP A 635 -60.92 -63.75 -116.14
CA ASP A 635 -60.93 -62.74 -117.20
C ASP A 635 -59.65 -62.82 -118.05
N GLY A 636 -58.50 -63.14 -117.43
CA GLY A 636 -57.27 -63.45 -118.14
C GLY A 636 -57.41 -64.70 -119.02
N ILE A 637 -58.03 -65.76 -118.49
CA ILE A 637 -58.34 -67.01 -119.20
C ILE A 637 -59.44 -66.78 -120.26
N ALA A 638 -60.49 -66.00 -119.97
CA ALA A 638 -61.57 -65.68 -120.88
C ALA A 638 -61.12 -64.73 -122.01
N SER A 639 -60.16 -63.85 -121.75
CA SER A 639 -59.46 -63.08 -122.79
C SER A 639 -58.59 -63.98 -123.66
N GLN A 640 -58.03 -65.06 -123.11
CA GLN A 640 -57.33 -66.10 -123.88
C GLN A 640 -58.28 -67.01 -124.68
N ILE A 641 -59.50 -67.26 -124.20
CA ILE A 641 -60.50 -68.13 -124.86
C ILE A 641 -61.38 -67.35 -125.86
N GLY A 642 -61.78 -66.12 -125.57
CA GLY A 642 -62.58 -65.24 -126.44
C GLY A 642 -61.81 -64.69 -127.65
N ALA A 643 -60.48 -64.79 -127.63
CA ALA A 643 -59.63 -64.58 -128.81
C ALA A 643 -59.65 -65.77 -129.79
N ALA A 644 -60.31 -66.89 -129.42
CA ALA A 644 -60.35 -68.12 -130.20
C ALA A 644 -61.78 -68.48 -130.63
N ASP A 645 -62.46 -67.58 -131.35
CA ASP A 645 -63.47 -67.99 -132.35
C ASP A 645 -63.38 -67.06 -133.58
N LYS A 646 -62.60 -67.55 -134.55
CA LYS A 646 -62.31 -66.94 -135.87
C LYS A 646 -63.16 -67.62 -136.95
N PRO A 647 -63.58 -66.88 -138.02
CA PRO A 647 -63.78 -67.48 -139.32
C PRO A 647 -62.50 -67.45 -140.19
N ARG A 648 -62.24 -68.60 -140.84
CA ARG A 648 -61.60 -68.87 -142.16
C ARG A 648 -60.06 -68.71 -142.40
N CYS A 649 -59.43 -69.90 -142.58
CA CYS A 649 -58.52 -70.38 -143.66
C CYS A 649 -57.15 -69.70 -143.91
N PRO A 650 -56.12 -70.36 -144.53
CA PRO A 650 -55.84 -71.79 -144.83
C PRO A 650 -54.40 -72.30 -144.44
N HIS A 651 -54.17 -73.61 -144.61
CA HIS A 651 -52.92 -74.37 -144.90
C HIS A 651 -51.60 -74.23 -144.06
N THR A 652 -51.39 -75.21 -143.13
CA THR A 652 -50.27 -76.20 -142.95
C THR A 652 -48.77 -75.81 -143.12
N PRO A 653 -47.81 -76.56 -142.50
CA PRO A 653 -47.55 -77.00 -141.10
C PRO A 653 -46.03 -76.74 -140.73
N PRO A 654 -45.28 -77.38 -139.79
CA PRO A 654 -45.59 -78.43 -138.78
C PRO A 654 -44.99 -78.29 -137.32
N TRP A 655 -45.70 -78.92 -136.35
CA TRP A 655 -45.28 -79.83 -135.23
C TRP A 655 -44.23 -79.50 -134.13
N GLY A 656 -44.60 -79.84 -132.87
CA GLY A 656 -43.74 -80.24 -131.71
C GLY A 656 -44.37 -79.94 -130.32
N PHE A 657 -45.08 -80.85 -129.62
CA PHE A 657 -44.64 -81.82 -128.55
C PHE A 657 -43.86 -81.17 -127.37
N LEU A 658 -44.09 -81.32 -126.04
CA LEU A 658 -44.44 -82.42 -125.08
C LEU A 658 -44.79 -81.78 -123.69
N LEU A 659 -45.78 -82.25 -122.88
CA LEU A 659 -45.68 -83.11 -121.65
C LEU A 659 -44.77 -82.55 -120.49
N ALA A 660 -45.03 -82.60 -119.17
CA ALA A 660 -45.81 -83.49 -118.29
C ALA A 660 -45.87 -83.01 -116.78
N SER A 661 -46.79 -83.61 -116.01
CA SER A 661 -46.73 -84.13 -114.60
C SER A 661 -46.50 -83.18 -113.38
N LEU A 662 -47.39 -83.10 -112.37
CA LEU A 662 -47.79 -84.02 -111.26
C LEU A 662 -46.82 -84.13 -110.05
N HIS A 663 -47.24 -83.62 -108.87
CA HIS A 663 -47.31 -84.24 -107.51
C HIS A 663 -47.38 -83.14 -106.40
N LEU A 664 -48.35 -83.06 -105.47
CA LEU A 664 -48.79 -83.91 -104.32
C LEU A 664 -47.82 -83.95 -103.11
N SER A 665 -48.20 -83.27 -102.01
CA SER A 665 -48.10 -83.69 -100.58
C SER A 665 -48.29 -82.47 -99.65
N THR A 666 -49.30 -82.38 -98.77
CA THR A 666 -49.36 -82.86 -97.35
C THR A 666 -48.24 -82.27 -96.47
N ALA A 667 -48.37 -81.81 -95.22
CA ALA A 667 -49.43 -81.82 -94.20
C ALA A 667 -49.09 -80.82 -93.06
N SER A 668 -50.12 -80.54 -92.23
CA SER A 668 -50.15 -80.45 -90.75
C SER A 668 -49.26 -79.49 -89.93
N LEU A 669 -49.96 -78.63 -89.16
CA LEU A 669 -49.88 -78.39 -87.70
C LEU A 669 -48.50 -78.24 -87.02
N GLN A 670 -48.18 -77.02 -86.57
CA GLN A 670 -48.38 -76.58 -85.17
C GLN A 670 -48.42 -75.05 -85.10
#